data_AF-A0A848LHG9-F1
#
_entry.id   AF-A0A848LHG9-F1
#
_cell.length_a   1.000
_cell.length_b   1.000
_cell.length_c   1.000
_cell.angle_alpha   90.00
_cell.angle_beta   90.00
_cell.angle_gamma   90.00
#
_symmetry.space_group_name_H-M   'P 1'
#
loop_
_entity.id
_entity.type
_entity.pdbx_description
1 polymer ?
#
loop_
_entity_poly.entity_id
_entity_poly.type
_entity_poly.pdbx_seq_one_letter_code
_entity_poly.pdbx_strand_id
1 'polypeptide(L)'
;MKRLLLLSAVAAAGCYTEETKQPEGIGTFQVEVKGLYTTTTPRALLSVDNACATQHGGQGSVPAEVRGTPNCRYLIPRGAVDIDIDITAVDVKGQALESFNGPVSFRVVPGNLTGEYKYRWVNLTNGKATATVRAGQLYGEMHVWVQDEPPQVDYSDGGVVGGDLPPEPATRTYATGLSRSLHFEEPSIASVQTPQNGNQETAYVGTFMRIGRSPEAGPALRQSCAEGDPNNGQPVTLLVTGTDPGGFFVTDLTSCRVREQGIQGANIQTPEPSGFLPGRFNSLYIYNYSFPEGLDPGDLLWAVAGSVQEFTATTQLTFPSWTVRERVRLLPQAEWDKYLKLVPPVEINGRLCGYSGSPYITDPLCGYSYGNYKMESLESSLVKIRRVKFPRVIHNCDANGNGTVPFFCADTRASTWGGCGGTDNPSDPDLPERQCNIDCTLGIGQFAGQLCSERHTFETFGQFVVEMNPTGAPEAGLDGSVAARVKSVTAPVDGKPETPPSWASTDELDTNMLTRIWCDKAANLRFGGSNLPNTPDVPLAASTVLEHRLTASQGFVWASAQNEADGAVTCQVGQDSRTRINVVTKDAVPDLVVDCREDDPDATRAQQCRFLRAATFDVTGHLRQVSAARPRWMVLPRDQDDICCNPGPDMQCPKPIQPCANP
;
A
#
# COMPACT_ATOMS: atom_id res chain seq x y z
N MET A 1 -101.25 -29.43 -19.06
CA MET A 1 -99.89 -29.77 -19.56
C MET A 1 -99.39 -28.56 -20.35
N LYS A 2 -98.60 -27.69 -19.71
CA LYS A 2 -97.12 -27.64 -19.78
C LYS A 2 -96.58 -27.25 -21.16
N ARG A 3 -96.77 -25.99 -21.60
CA ARG A 3 -95.94 -25.32 -22.64
C ARG A 3 -96.03 -23.79 -22.49
N LEU A 4 -95.49 -23.23 -21.42
CA LEU A 4 -95.25 -21.80 -21.26
C LEU A 4 -94.55 -21.61 -19.90
N LEU A 5 -93.23 -21.89 -19.83
CA LEU A 5 -92.36 -21.59 -18.67
C LEU A 5 -90.92 -22.07 -18.88
N LEU A 6 -90.31 -21.79 -20.04
CA LEU A 6 -88.92 -22.20 -20.31
C LEU A 6 -88.11 -21.21 -21.17
N LEU A 7 -88.48 -19.93 -21.15
CA LEU A 7 -87.78 -18.88 -21.90
C LEU A 7 -87.41 -17.64 -21.08
N SER A 8 -87.58 -17.67 -19.75
CA SER A 8 -87.24 -16.55 -18.85
C SER A 8 -86.14 -16.86 -17.84
N ALA A 9 -85.45 -18.00 -17.95
CA ALA A 9 -84.39 -18.40 -17.01
C ALA A 9 -82.95 -18.28 -17.54
N VAL A 10 -82.72 -17.57 -18.67
CA VAL A 10 -81.35 -17.33 -19.21
C VAL A 10 -80.99 -15.84 -19.26
N ALA A 11 -81.88 -14.93 -18.84
CA ALA A 11 -81.61 -13.50 -18.75
C ALA A 11 -81.12 -13.03 -17.36
N ALA A 12 -80.70 -13.96 -16.49
CA ALA A 12 -80.22 -13.66 -15.14
C ALA A 12 -78.88 -14.35 -14.80
N ALA A 13 -78.11 -14.76 -15.80
CA ALA A 13 -76.67 -14.97 -15.63
C ALA A 13 -75.97 -13.63 -15.86
N GLY A 14 -76.25 -12.65 -14.98
CA GLY A 14 -75.39 -11.49 -14.86
C GLY A 14 -74.04 -12.00 -14.41
N CYS A 15 -73.04 -11.93 -15.30
CA CYS A 15 -71.65 -12.02 -14.89
C CYS A 15 -71.47 -10.93 -13.82
N TYR A 16 -71.38 -11.33 -12.55
CA TYR A 16 -70.80 -10.49 -11.52
C TYR A 16 -69.33 -10.33 -11.90
N THR A 17 -69.03 -9.37 -12.76
CA THR A 17 -67.74 -8.70 -12.71
C THR A 17 -67.81 -7.84 -11.46
N GLU A 18 -67.43 -8.37 -10.30
CA GLU A 18 -66.84 -7.48 -9.31
C GLU A 18 -65.72 -6.77 -10.06
N GLU A 19 -65.90 -5.47 -10.32
CA GLU A 19 -64.80 -4.62 -10.75
C GLU A 19 -63.73 -4.82 -9.69
N THR A 20 -62.66 -5.52 -10.07
CA THR A 20 -61.52 -5.76 -9.21
C THR A 20 -61.07 -4.37 -8.78
N LYS A 21 -61.21 -4.06 -7.49
CA LYS A 21 -60.92 -2.73 -6.96
C LYS A 21 -59.51 -2.38 -7.43
N GLN A 22 -59.42 -1.44 -8.36
CA GLN A 22 -58.15 -1.09 -8.96
C GLN A 22 -57.23 -0.69 -7.80
N PRO A 23 -55.98 -1.16 -7.75
CA PRO A 23 -55.07 -0.69 -6.74
C PRO A 23 -55.05 0.85 -6.80
N GLU A 24 -55.05 1.47 -5.63
CA GLU A 24 -55.07 2.92 -5.46
C GLU A 24 -53.88 3.29 -4.56
N GLY A 25 -53.34 4.49 -4.77
CA GLY A 25 -52.17 4.98 -4.05
C GLY A 25 -50.90 4.94 -4.87
N ILE A 26 -49.78 5.09 -4.17
CA ILE A 26 -48.46 5.17 -4.77
C ILE A 26 -48.01 3.79 -5.28
N GLY A 27 -47.53 3.76 -6.52
CA GLY A 27 -46.90 2.59 -7.12
C GLY A 27 -45.37 2.67 -7.06
N THR A 28 -44.79 3.84 -7.35
CA THR A 28 -43.34 4.05 -7.42
C THR A 28 -42.99 5.55 -7.35
N PHE A 29 -41.70 5.87 -7.41
CA PHE A 29 -41.20 7.23 -7.62
C PHE A 29 -40.43 7.31 -8.94
N GLN A 30 -40.71 8.35 -9.71
CA GLN A 30 -39.84 8.76 -10.81
C GLN A 30 -38.70 9.60 -10.25
N VAL A 31 -37.46 9.16 -10.47
CA VAL A 31 -36.24 9.80 -9.95
C VAL A 31 -35.38 10.30 -11.11
N GLU A 32 -35.26 11.62 -11.23
CA GLU A 32 -34.47 12.26 -12.29
C GLU A 32 -33.20 12.88 -11.70
N VAL A 33 -32.03 12.42 -12.16
CA VAL A 33 -30.73 12.96 -11.73
C VAL A 33 -30.37 14.18 -12.56
N LYS A 34 -30.18 15.33 -11.91
CA LYS A 34 -29.84 16.60 -12.54
C LYS A 34 -28.34 16.82 -12.70
N GLY A 35 -27.55 16.31 -11.77
CA GLY A 35 -26.10 16.44 -11.83
C GLY A 35 -25.41 15.86 -10.61
N LEU A 36 -24.12 15.57 -10.77
CA LEU A 36 -23.24 15.08 -9.72
C LEU A 36 -22.11 16.09 -9.51
N TYR A 37 -21.83 16.39 -8.25
CA TYR A 37 -20.92 17.46 -7.88
C TYR A 37 -19.96 17.04 -6.76
N THR A 38 -18.76 17.59 -6.78
CA THR A 38 -17.86 17.53 -5.63
C THR A 38 -18.45 18.31 -4.46
N THR A 39 -18.14 17.88 -3.24
CA THR A 39 -18.59 18.56 -2.01
C THR A 39 -17.77 19.81 -1.66
N THR A 40 -16.93 20.29 -2.58
CA THR A 40 -16.13 21.52 -2.40
C THR A 40 -17.03 22.76 -2.46
N THR A 41 -16.52 23.89 -1.98
CA THR A 41 -17.20 25.19 -2.08
C THR A 41 -16.36 26.14 -2.92
N PRO A 42 -16.83 26.59 -4.10
CA PRO A 42 -18.09 26.20 -4.76
C PRO A 42 -18.10 24.73 -5.23
N ARG A 43 -19.31 24.15 -5.33
CA ARG A 43 -19.51 22.80 -5.88
C ARG A 43 -19.05 22.77 -7.33
N ALA A 44 -18.26 21.79 -7.72
CA ALA A 44 -17.82 21.59 -9.11
C ALA A 44 -18.44 20.31 -9.69
N LEU A 45 -18.71 20.27 -11.00
CA LEU A 45 -19.20 19.06 -11.65
C LEU A 45 -18.19 17.92 -11.48
N LEU A 46 -18.70 16.72 -11.22
CA LEU A 46 -17.86 15.53 -11.15
C LEU A 46 -17.24 15.22 -12.52
N SER A 47 -15.94 14.96 -12.52
CA SER A 47 -15.16 14.63 -13.72
C SER A 47 -15.58 13.29 -14.34
N VAL A 48 -15.41 13.19 -15.66
CA VAL A 48 -15.60 11.95 -16.42
C VAL A 48 -14.27 11.35 -16.84
N ASP A 49 -14.29 10.10 -17.31
CA ASP A 49 -13.11 9.42 -17.85
C ASP A 49 -12.41 10.24 -18.95
N ASN A 50 -11.10 10.03 -19.09
CA ASN A 50 -10.28 10.83 -20.00
C ASN A 50 -10.69 10.63 -21.47
N ALA A 51 -11.17 9.45 -21.84
CA ALA A 51 -11.60 9.17 -23.21
C ALA A 51 -12.80 10.04 -23.59
N CYS A 52 -13.82 10.11 -22.72
CA CYS A 52 -14.97 10.99 -22.91
C CYS A 52 -14.56 12.46 -22.89
N ALA A 53 -13.75 12.89 -21.92
CA ALA A 53 -13.31 14.26 -21.84
C ALA A 53 -12.59 14.69 -23.13
N THR A 54 -11.67 13.87 -23.66
CA THR A 54 -10.97 14.14 -24.92
C THR A 54 -11.93 14.19 -26.11
N GLN A 55 -12.90 13.27 -26.21
CA GLN A 55 -13.89 13.24 -27.28
C GLN A 55 -14.69 14.56 -27.38
N HIS A 56 -14.93 15.22 -26.24
CA HIS A 56 -15.71 16.45 -26.17
C HIS A 56 -14.85 17.73 -26.03
N GLY A 57 -13.51 17.65 -26.14
CA GLY A 57 -12.62 18.81 -26.07
C GLY A 57 -12.28 19.30 -24.65
N GLY A 58 -12.50 18.47 -23.63
CA GLY A 58 -12.10 18.70 -22.24
C GLY A 58 -13.24 18.49 -21.23
N GLN A 59 -12.88 18.40 -19.95
CA GLN A 59 -13.82 18.11 -18.84
C GLN A 59 -14.99 19.10 -18.75
N GLY A 60 -14.78 20.39 -19.06
CA GLY A 60 -15.83 21.41 -19.01
C GLY A 60 -16.80 21.40 -20.19
N SER A 61 -16.42 20.73 -21.29
CA SER A 61 -17.18 20.74 -22.55
C SER A 61 -18.06 19.50 -22.73
N VAL A 62 -18.00 18.55 -21.79
CA VAL A 62 -18.83 17.33 -21.82
C VAL A 62 -20.29 17.68 -21.47
N PRO A 63 -21.25 17.46 -22.39
CA PRO A 63 -22.67 17.74 -22.16
C PRO A 63 -23.24 16.96 -20.98
N ALA A 64 -24.17 17.55 -20.23
CA ALA A 64 -24.69 16.95 -19.01
C ALA A 64 -25.43 15.61 -19.27
N GLU A 65 -26.12 15.52 -20.41
CA GLU A 65 -26.91 14.37 -20.84
C GLU A 65 -26.07 13.13 -21.15
N VAL A 66 -24.81 13.30 -21.55
CA VAL A 66 -23.91 12.17 -21.83
C VAL A 66 -23.12 11.73 -20.60
N ARG A 67 -23.02 12.56 -19.56
CA ARG A 67 -22.29 12.20 -18.34
C ARG A 67 -22.97 11.04 -17.60
N GLY A 68 -22.15 10.13 -17.10
CA GLY A 68 -22.59 8.93 -16.39
C GLY A 68 -23.27 7.91 -17.29
N THR A 69 -23.02 7.94 -18.59
CA THR A 69 -23.47 6.90 -19.53
C THR A 69 -22.37 5.85 -19.73
N PRO A 70 -22.67 4.66 -20.28
CA PRO A 70 -21.65 3.63 -20.51
C PRO A 70 -20.43 4.09 -21.33
N ASN A 71 -20.64 5.08 -22.22
CA ASN A 71 -19.63 5.65 -23.11
C ASN A 71 -18.93 6.90 -22.52
N CYS A 72 -19.43 7.43 -21.41
CA CYS A 72 -18.86 8.59 -20.75
C CYS A 72 -19.08 8.48 -19.25
N ARG A 73 -18.19 7.71 -18.62
CA ARG A 73 -18.33 7.30 -17.23
C ARG A 73 -17.80 8.38 -16.31
N TYR A 74 -18.36 8.51 -15.13
CA TYR A 74 -17.76 9.33 -14.08
C TYR A 74 -16.45 8.69 -13.58
N LEU A 75 -15.44 9.50 -13.27
CA LEU A 75 -14.29 8.99 -12.52
C LEU A 75 -14.76 8.50 -11.15
N ILE A 76 -14.13 7.45 -10.64
CA ILE A 76 -14.34 7.02 -9.27
C ILE A 76 -13.94 8.17 -8.31
N PRO A 77 -14.87 8.74 -7.52
CA PRO A 77 -14.57 9.86 -6.65
C PRO A 77 -13.74 9.43 -5.44
N ARG A 78 -12.82 10.28 -5.01
CA ARG A 78 -12.00 10.08 -3.78
C ARG A 78 -12.64 10.66 -2.52
N GLY A 79 -13.96 10.85 -2.54
CA GLY A 79 -14.68 11.51 -1.47
C GLY A 79 -16.17 11.45 -1.74
N ALA A 80 -16.94 12.07 -0.84
CA ALA A 80 -18.37 12.19 -1.03
C ALA A 80 -18.69 13.04 -2.27
N VAL A 81 -19.83 12.73 -2.89
CA VAL A 81 -20.40 13.42 -4.05
C VAL A 81 -21.82 13.83 -3.70
N ASP A 82 -22.18 15.05 -4.09
CA ASP A 82 -23.54 15.55 -4.04
C ASP A 82 -24.26 15.23 -5.34
N ILE A 83 -25.38 14.52 -5.26
CA ILE A 83 -26.23 14.11 -6.38
C ILE A 83 -27.54 14.89 -6.28
N ASP A 84 -27.75 15.86 -7.16
CA ASP A 84 -28.99 16.63 -7.20
C ASP A 84 -30.06 15.84 -7.98
N ILE A 85 -31.23 15.61 -7.36
CA ILE A 85 -32.32 14.82 -7.92
C ILE A 85 -33.67 15.55 -7.85
N ASP A 86 -34.52 15.30 -8.85
CA ASP A 86 -35.96 15.58 -8.81
C ASP A 86 -36.74 14.29 -8.62
N ILE A 87 -37.79 14.36 -7.83
CA ILE A 87 -38.62 13.22 -7.41
C ILE A 87 -40.07 13.53 -7.73
N THR A 88 -40.76 12.59 -8.39
CA THR A 88 -42.21 12.63 -8.59
C THR A 88 -42.84 11.31 -8.13
N ALA A 89 -43.82 11.37 -7.23
CA ALA A 89 -44.63 10.23 -6.84
C ALA A 89 -45.51 9.81 -8.01
N VAL A 90 -45.57 8.50 -8.27
CA VAL A 90 -46.31 7.93 -9.39
C VAL A 90 -47.30 6.91 -8.83
N ASP A 91 -48.55 6.99 -9.25
CA ASP A 91 -49.58 6.04 -8.86
C ASP A 91 -49.37 4.68 -9.55
N VAL A 92 -50.16 3.68 -9.16
CA VAL A 92 -50.10 2.35 -9.76
C VAL A 92 -50.50 2.30 -11.25
N LYS A 93 -51.01 3.40 -11.81
CA LYS A 93 -51.38 3.56 -13.23
C LYS A 93 -50.28 4.27 -14.03
N GLY A 94 -49.16 4.64 -13.40
CA GLY A 94 -48.05 5.34 -14.05
C GLY A 94 -48.27 6.85 -14.19
N GLN A 95 -49.25 7.43 -13.48
CA GLN A 95 -49.55 8.86 -13.51
C GLN A 95 -48.99 9.58 -12.30
N ALA A 96 -48.65 10.87 -12.43
CA ALA A 96 -48.17 11.65 -11.31
C ALA A 96 -49.23 11.72 -10.19
N LEU A 97 -48.84 11.40 -8.96
CA LEU A 97 -49.72 11.33 -7.80
C LEU A 97 -49.52 12.55 -6.91
N GLU A 98 -50.26 13.62 -7.19
CA GLU A 98 -50.15 14.87 -6.44
C GLU A 98 -50.70 14.78 -5.01
N SER A 99 -51.48 13.76 -4.67
CA SER A 99 -52.01 13.59 -3.31
C SER A 99 -51.00 13.05 -2.31
N PHE A 100 -49.86 12.50 -2.76
CA PHE A 100 -48.84 11.97 -1.87
C PHE A 100 -48.06 13.12 -1.20
N ASN A 101 -48.07 13.15 0.12
CA ASN A 101 -47.33 14.10 0.94
C ASN A 101 -46.68 13.34 2.09
N GLY A 102 -45.37 13.45 2.22
CA GLY A 102 -44.64 12.74 3.28
C GLY A 102 -43.15 12.57 2.99
N PRO A 103 -42.38 12.13 4.00
CA PRO A 103 -40.95 11.94 3.88
C PRO A 103 -40.63 10.69 3.05
N VAL A 104 -39.68 10.80 2.14
CA VAL A 104 -39.04 9.66 1.48
C VAL A 104 -37.57 9.63 1.83
N SER A 105 -37.02 8.44 1.99
CA SER A 105 -35.60 8.23 2.23
C SER A 105 -34.85 7.91 0.96
N PHE A 106 -33.52 8.03 1.03
CA PHE A 106 -32.62 7.69 -0.04
C PHE A 106 -31.81 6.44 0.29
N ARG A 107 -31.36 5.76 -0.77
CA ARG A 107 -30.32 4.74 -0.70
C ARG A 107 -29.52 4.80 -2.00
N VAL A 108 -28.23 4.49 -1.95
CA VAL A 108 -27.35 4.46 -3.13
C VAL A 108 -26.69 3.10 -3.21
N VAL A 109 -26.68 2.47 -4.39
CA VAL A 109 -26.09 1.14 -4.59
C VAL A 109 -25.40 1.06 -5.97
N PRO A 110 -24.12 0.65 -6.05
CA PRO A 110 -23.17 0.57 -4.94
C PRO A 110 -22.85 1.97 -4.40
N GLY A 111 -22.40 2.01 -3.14
CA GLY A 111 -22.09 3.23 -2.42
C GLY A 111 -22.77 3.30 -1.07
N ASN A 112 -22.41 4.30 -0.28
CA ASN A 112 -22.97 4.56 1.03
C ASN A 112 -23.36 6.03 1.17
N LEU A 113 -24.50 6.29 1.82
CA LEU A 113 -24.88 7.65 2.20
C LEU A 113 -23.89 8.20 3.23
N THR A 114 -23.55 9.47 3.11
CA THR A 114 -22.59 10.13 4.01
C THR A 114 -23.05 11.54 4.38
N GLY A 115 -22.51 12.08 5.48
CA GLY A 115 -22.85 13.41 5.97
C GLY A 115 -24.16 13.48 6.76
N GLU A 116 -24.65 14.71 6.95
CA GLU A 116 -25.85 15.05 7.73
C GLU A 116 -27.14 14.37 7.22
N TYR A 117 -28.11 14.15 8.11
CA TYR A 117 -29.39 13.51 7.79
C TYR A 117 -30.19 14.19 6.68
N LYS A 118 -30.01 15.50 6.45
CA LYS A 118 -30.67 16.22 5.35
C LYS A 118 -30.33 15.68 3.95
N TYR A 119 -29.23 14.93 3.83
CA TYR A 119 -28.82 14.27 2.59
C TYR A 119 -29.36 12.84 2.44
N ARG A 120 -30.18 12.37 3.39
CA ARG A 120 -30.68 11.00 3.48
C ARG A 120 -32.19 10.88 3.26
N TRP A 121 -32.90 12.00 3.26
CA TRP A 121 -34.35 12.04 3.06
C TRP A 121 -34.81 13.41 2.58
N VAL A 122 -36.04 13.48 2.07
CA VAL A 122 -36.74 14.75 1.75
C VAL A 122 -38.24 14.58 1.93
N ASN A 123 -38.95 15.68 2.21
CA ASN A 123 -40.42 15.67 2.26
C ASN A 123 -41.02 15.99 0.88
N LEU A 124 -41.87 15.10 0.36
CA LEU A 124 -42.66 15.38 -0.84
C LEU A 124 -43.84 16.27 -0.50
N THR A 125 -44.05 17.28 -1.33
CA THR A 125 -45.22 18.16 -1.31
C THR A 125 -45.91 18.08 -2.65
N ASN A 126 -47.20 17.80 -2.64
CA ASN A 126 -47.99 17.57 -3.85
C ASN A 126 -47.35 16.52 -4.79
N GLY A 127 -46.84 15.43 -4.20
CA GLY A 127 -46.17 14.36 -4.93
C GLY A 127 -44.79 14.72 -5.50
N LYS A 128 -44.19 15.88 -5.17
CA LYS A 128 -42.93 16.33 -5.77
C LYS A 128 -41.92 16.82 -4.73
N ALA A 129 -40.64 16.65 -5.03
CA ALA A 129 -39.53 17.23 -4.28
C ALA A 129 -38.27 17.37 -5.15
N THR A 130 -37.39 18.29 -4.77
CA THR A 130 -36.00 18.35 -5.23
C THR A 130 -35.11 18.15 -4.02
N ALA A 131 -34.05 17.36 -4.16
CA ALA A 131 -33.15 17.03 -3.06
C ALA A 131 -31.70 16.88 -3.53
N THR A 132 -30.77 16.96 -2.58
CA THR A 132 -29.37 16.58 -2.79
C THR A 132 -29.08 15.34 -1.96
N VAL A 133 -28.65 14.26 -2.61
CA VAL A 133 -28.20 13.03 -1.97
C VAL A 133 -26.69 13.07 -1.86
N ARG A 134 -26.11 12.86 -0.67
CA ARG A 134 -24.67 12.82 -0.48
C ARG A 134 -24.21 11.39 -0.28
N ALA A 135 -23.35 10.92 -1.18
CA ALA A 135 -22.89 9.53 -1.17
C ALA A 135 -21.39 9.42 -1.46
N GLY A 136 -20.74 8.44 -0.85
CA GLY A 136 -19.36 8.05 -1.11
C GLY A 136 -19.26 6.62 -1.64
N GLN A 137 -18.03 6.19 -1.94
CA GLN A 137 -17.73 4.82 -2.36
C GLN A 137 -18.48 4.40 -3.64
N LEU A 138 -18.62 5.32 -4.59
CA LEU A 138 -19.34 5.13 -5.85
C LEU A 138 -18.40 4.54 -6.91
N TYR A 139 -18.83 3.48 -7.58
CA TYR A 139 -18.07 2.84 -8.66
C TYR A 139 -19.00 2.02 -9.55
N GLY A 140 -18.54 1.66 -10.76
CA GLY A 140 -19.31 0.82 -11.68
C GLY A 140 -20.69 1.38 -12.03
N GLU A 141 -21.68 0.52 -12.19
CA GLU A 141 -23.07 0.94 -12.41
C GLU A 141 -23.77 1.19 -11.06
N MET A 142 -24.27 2.40 -10.85
CA MET A 142 -24.96 2.80 -9.62
C MET A 142 -26.36 3.39 -9.86
N HIS A 143 -27.21 3.24 -8.84
CA HIS A 143 -28.55 3.83 -8.78
C HIS A 143 -28.78 4.59 -7.48
N VAL A 144 -29.53 5.70 -7.59
CA VAL A 144 -30.17 6.35 -6.44
C VAL A 144 -31.57 5.78 -6.30
N TRP A 145 -31.85 5.24 -5.11
CA TRP A 145 -33.15 4.73 -4.72
C TRP A 145 -33.86 5.80 -3.89
N VAL A 146 -35.13 6.03 -4.20
CA VAL A 146 -36.05 6.81 -3.37
C VAL A 146 -37.10 5.85 -2.82
N GLN A 147 -37.28 5.85 -1.50
CA GLN A 147 -38.08 4.85 -0.81
C GLN A 147 -39.06 5.53 0.14
N ASP A 148 -40.31 5.07 0.16
CA ASP A 148 -41.24 5.35 1.25
C ASP A 148 -40.94 4.40 2.42
N GLU A 149 -39.75 4.58 2.99
CA GLU A 149 -39.20 3.83 4.11
C GLU A 149 -38.51 4.79 5.10
N PRO A 150 -38.36 4.41 6.37
CA PRO A 150 -37.54 5.16 7.31
C PRO A 150 -36.11 5.36 6.78
N PRO A 151 -35.51 6.55 6.94
CA PRO A 151 -34.13 6.77 6.51
C PRO A 151 -33.13 5.93 7.32
N GLN A 152 -32.04 5.54 6.66
CA GLN A 152 -30.94 4.85 7.32
C GLN A 152 -30.30 5.74 8.40
N VAL A 153 -30.34 5.26 9.64
CA VAL A 153 -29.74 5.92 10.80
C VAL A 153 -28.30 5.50 11.02
N ASP A 154 -27.49 6.46 11.48
CA ASP A 154 -26.13 6.19 11.92
C ASP A 154 -26.14 5.78 13.39
N TYR A 155 -25.29 4.81 13.72
CA TYR A 155 -25.11 4.34 15.10
C TYR A 155 -23.72 4.73 15.62
N SER A 156 -23.66 5.28 16.83
CA SER A 156 -22.43 5.56 17.58
C SER A 156 -22.66 5.25 19.05
N ASP A 157 -21.67 4.66 19.72
CA ASP A 157 -21.72 4.32 21.15
C ASP A 157 -22.98 3.53 21.58
N GLY A 158 -23.48 2.66 20.70
CA GLY A 158 -24.67 1.85 20.93
C GLY A 158 -26.01 2.60 20.83
N GLY A 159 -25.99 3.88 20.42
CA GLY A 159 -27.19 4.70 20.19
C GLY A 159 -27.28 5.22 18.75
N VAL A 160 -28.44 5.75 18.38
CA VAL A 160 -28.60 6.50 17.12
C VAL A 160 -27.96 7.87 17.27
N VAL A 161 -27.10 8.23 16.32
CA VAL A 161 -26.49 9.57 16.27
C VAL A 161 -27.60 10.59 16.07
N GLY A 162 -27.65 11.59 16.96
CA GLY A 162 -28.67 12.63 16.94
C GLY A 162 -28.62 13.48 15.66
N GLY A 163 -29.79 13.85 15.15
CA GLY A 163 -29.94 14.77 14.01
C GLY A 163 -31.38 14.88 13.51
N ASP A 164 -31.57 15.64 12.45
CA ASP A 164 -32.89 15.96 11.90
C ASP A 164 -33.49 14.78 11.12
N LEU A 165 -34.14 13.87 11.84
CA LEU A 165 -34.97 12.81 11.27
C LEU A 165 -36.39 13.33 10.98
N PRO A 166 -37.04 12.83 9.92
CA PRO A 166 -38.41 13.22 9.62
C PRO A 166 -39.38 12.70 10.69
N PRO A 167 -40.50 13.38 10.94
CA PRO A 167 -41.62 12.79 11.65
C PRO A 167 -42.09 11.52 10.93
N GLU A 168 -42.11 10.40 11.64
CA GLU A 168 -42.45 9.11 11.04
C GLU A 168 -43.97 9.04 10.74
N PRO A 169 -44.38 8.79 9.49
CA PRO A 169 -45.78 8.61 9.14
C PRO A 169 -46.40 7.41 9.85
N ALA A 170 -47.72 7.45 10.09
CA ALA A 170 -48.43 6.33 10.72
C ALA A 170 -48.36 5.03 9.90
N THR A 171 -48.22 5.14 8.57
CA THR A 171 -48.14 4.02 7.63
C THR A 171 -47.16 4.33 6.51
N ARG A 172 -46.31 3.36 6.18
CA ARG A 172 -45.39 3.37 5.04
C ARG A 172 -45.92 2.42 3.95
N THR A 173 -45.77 2.82 2.69
CA THR A 173 -46.14 1.99 1.53
C THR A 173 -45.01 1.09 1.07
N TYR A 174 -43.76 1.37 1.46
CA TYR A 174 -42.55 0.70 0.96
C TYR A 174 -42.43 0.78 -0.57
N ALA A 175 -43.13 1.73 -1.21
CA ALA A 175 -42.95 2.01 -2.62
C ALA A 175 -41.51 2.50 -2.83
N THR A 176 -40.90 2.05 -3.92
CA THR A 176 -39.53 2.42 -4.29
C THR A 176 -39.47 2.89 -5.72
N GLY A 177 -38.55 3.81 -5.98
CA GLY A 177 -38.22 4.30 -7.32
C GLY A 177 -36.72 4.37 -7.50
N LEU A 178 -36.25 4.10 -8.71
CA LEU A 178 -34.83 4.13 -9.04
C LEU A 178 -34.55 5.23 -10.06
N SER A 179 -33.38 5.87 -9.92
CA SER A 179 -32.81 6.68 -10.98
C SER A 179 -32.44 5.82 -12.19
N ARG A 180 -32.20 6.48 -13.34
CA ARG A 180 -31.41 5.88 -14.42
C ARG A 180 -30.09 5.33 -13.88
N SER A 181 -29.53 4.33 -14.56
CA SER A 181 -28.17 3.87 -14.30
C SER A 181 -27.19 5.02 -14.50
N LEU A 182 -26.38 5.28 -13.49
CA LEU A 182 -25.23 6.19 -13.56
C LEU A 182 -23.98 5.33 -13.60
N HIS A 183 -23.17 5.50 -14.63
CA HIS A 183 -21.96 4.71 -14.82
C HIS A 183 -20.72 5.49 -14.35
N PHE A 184 -20.01 4.90 -13.41
CA PHE A 184 -18.67 5.27 -12.96
C PHE A 184 -17.65 4.31 -13.58
N GLU A 185 -16.38 4.67 -13.51
CA GLU A 185 -15.30 3.74 -13.77
C GLU A 185 -15.44 2.51 -12.86
N GLU A 186 -15.01 1.36 -13.38
CA GLU A 186 -14.92 0.15 -12.57
C GLU A 186 -13.57 0.15 -11.84
N PRO A 187 -13.52 -0.41 -10.62
CA PRO A 187 -12.34 -0.29 -9.80
C PRO A 187 -11.18 -1.14 -10.33
N SER A 188 -9.98 -0.58 -10.27
CA SER A 188 -8.69 -1.27 -10.40
C SER A 188 -8.06 -1.48 -9.01
N ILE A 189 -7.01 -2.31 -8.92
CA ILE A 189 -6.26 -2.46 -7.65
C ILE A 189 -5.76 -1.10 -7.15
N ALA A 190 -5.18 -0.28 -8.04
CA ALA A 190 -4.70 1.05 -7.68
C ALA A 190 -5.79 1.98 -7.19
N SER A 191 -7.01 1.91 -7.74
CA SER A 191 -8.13 2.71 -7.25
C SER A 191 -8.55 2.34 -5.82
N VAL A 192 -8.39 1.05 -5.46
CA VAL A 192 -8.70 0.55 -4.12
C VAL A 192 -7.59 0.92 -3.14
N GLN A 193 -6.32 0.78 -3.52
CA GLN A 193 -5.21 1.00 -2.60
C GLN A 193 -4.74 2.45 -2.46
N THR A 194 -5.02 3.32 -3.43
CA THR A 194 -4.52 4.70 -3.35
C THR A 194 -5.11 5.40 -2.11
N PRO A 195 -4.28 5.86 -1.16
CA PRO A 195 -4.74 6.47 0.08
C PRO A 195 -5.52 7.78 -0.17
N GLN A 196 -6.46 8.10 0.72
CA GLN A 196 -7.36 9.26 0.54
C GLN A 196 -7.29 10.26 1.70
N ASN A 197 -7.44 11.55 1.38
CA ASN A 197 -7.54 12.67 2.33
C ASN A 197 -6.39 12.82 3.34
N GLY A 198 -5.19 12.31 3.01
CA GLY A 198 -4.04 12.30 3.91
C GLY A 198 -4.11 11.24 5.01
N ASN A 199 -5.15 10.40 5.01
CA ASN A 199 -5.19 9.19 5.80
C ASN A 199 -4.47 8.07 5.05
N GLN A 200 -3.89 7.12 5.78
CA GLN A 200 -3.19 5.96 5.22
C GLN A 200 -4.15 4.84 4.82
N GLU A 201 -5.47 5.04 4.95
CA GLU A 201 -6.49 4.03 4.67
C GLU A 201 -7.10 4.23 3.28
N THR A 202 -7.58 3.13 2.69
CA THR A 202 -8.47 3.20 1.53
C THR A 202 -9.79 3.89 1.87
N ALA A 203 -10.44 4.56 0.91
CA ALA A 203 -11.81 5.03 1.14
C ALA A 203 -12.87 3.95 0.97
N TYR A 204 -12.48 2.74 0.57
CA TYR A 204 -13.42 1.65 0.26
C TYR A 204 -13.61 0.67 1.42
N VAL A 205 -13.10 0.96 2.61
CA VAL A 205 -13.24 0.07 3.78
C VAL A 205 -14.70 -0.28 4.02
N GLY A 206 -14.96 -1.57 4.22
CA GLY A 206 -16.29 -2.11 4.47
C GLY A 206 -17.16 -2.27 3.22
N THR A 207 -16.64 -1.98 2.03
CA THR A 207 -17.39 -2.17 0.77
C THR A 207 -17.02 -3.49 0.11
N PHE A 208 -18.03 -4.15 -0.47
CA PHE A 208 -17.78 -5.23 -1.41
C PHE A 208 -17.40 -4.63 -2.76
N MET A 209 -16.33 -5.09 -3.40
CA MET A 209 -15.87 -4.60 -4.70
C MET A 209 -15.47 -5.75 -5.62
N ARG A 210 -15.65 -5.55 -6.93
CA ARG A 210 -15.14 -6.44 -7.98
C ARG A 210 -14.15 -5.68 -8.85
N ILE A 211 -12.91 -6.16 -8.85
CA ILE A 211 -11.81 -5.67 -9.68
C ILE A 211 -11.69 -6.56 -10.91
N GLY A 212 -11.59 -5.95 -12.09
CA GLY A 212 -11.57 -6.68 -13.37
C GLY A 212 -12.97 -7.13 -13.82
N ARG A 213 -13.02 -7.89 -14.92
CA ARG A 213 -14.28 -8.33 -15.53
C ARG A 213 -14.13 -9.69 -16.19
N SER A 214 -15.05 -10.59 -15.87
CA SER A 214 -15.15 -11.91 -16.51
C SER A 214 -15.70 -11.79 -17.95
N PRO A 215 -15.36 -12.71 -18.86
CA PRO A 215 -15.81 -12.64 -20.25
C PRO A 215 -17.34 -12.61 -20.41
N GLU A 216 -18.06 -13.26 -19.50
CA GLU A 216 -19.52 -13.34 -19.51
C GLU A 216 -20.17 -11.99 -19.12
N ALA A 217 -19.43 -11.15 -18.41
CA ALA A 217 -19.88 -9.82 -17.99
C ALA A 217 -19.57 -8.72 -19.02
N GLY A 218 -18.96 -9.06 -20.15
CA GLY A 218 -18.69 -8.15 -21.27
C GLY A 218 -17.20 -7.95 -21.60
N PRO A 219 -16.85 -6.91 -22.37
CA PRO A 219 -15.48 -6.69 -22.81
C PRO A 219 -14.56 -6.39 -21.61
N ALA A 220 -13.30 -6.83 -21.68
CA ALA A 220 -12.31 -6.63 -20.61
C ALA A 220 -12.26 -5.18 -20.12
N LEU A 221 -12.12 -5.01 -18.81
CA LEU A 221 -11.88 -3.71 -18.20
C LEU A 221 -10.61 -3.08 -18.79
N ARG A 222 -10.65 -1.80 -19.13
CA ARG A 222 -9.50 -1.05 -19.65
C ARG A 222 -9.06 0.01 -18.66
N GLN A 223 -7.76 0.26 -18.62
CA GLN A 223 -7.15 1.29 -17.82
C GLN A 223 -7.50 2.68 -18.35
N SER A 224 -7.82 3.60 -17.43
CA SER A 224 -8.09 5.01 -17.71
C SER A 224 -6.97 5.84 -17.08
N CYS A 225 -5.89 6.03 -17.83
CA CYS A 225 -4.69 6.69 -17.33
C CYS A 225 -4.59 8.14 -17.83
N ALA A 226 -3.70 8.92 -17.23
CA ALA A 226 -3.37 10.25 -17.72
C ALA A 226 -2.79 10.21 -19.15
N GLU A 227 -2.93 11.31 -19.88
CA GLU A 227 -2.37 11.45 -21.23
C GLU A 227 -0.85 11.17 -21.24
N GLY A 228 -0.39 10.41 -22.24
CA GLY A 228 1.01 9.99 -22.37
C GLY A 228 1.43 8.82 -21.47
N ASP A 229 0.52 8.24 -20.68
CA ASP A 229 0.80 6.97 -20.00
C ASP A 229 0.73 5.77 -20.97
N PRO A 230 1.79 4.93 -21.05
CA PRO A 230 1.81 3.80 -21.98
C PRO A 230 0.73 2.74 -21.68
N ASN A 231 0.18 2.73 -20.46
CA ASN A 231 -0.85 1.79 -20.06
C ASN A 231 -2.27 2.31 -20.33
N ASN A 232 -2.43 3.55 -20.79
CA ASN A 232 -3.76 4.08 -21.08
C ASN A 232 -4.49 3.21 -22.12
N GLY A 233 -5.71 2.79 -21.81
CA GLY A 233 -6.53 1.95 -22.68
C GLY A 233 -6.13 0.47 -22.73
N GLN A 234 -5.04 0.06 -22.04
CA GLN A 234 -4.66 -1.36 -21.97
C GLN A 234 -5.69 -2.16 -21.15
N PRO A 235 -5.93 -3.45 -21.47
CA PRO A 235 -6.79 -4.30 -20.67
C PRO A 235 -6.17 -4.55 -19.30
N VAL A 236 -6.97 -4.39 -18.23
CA VAL A 236 -6.58 -4.76 -16.87
C VAL A 236 -6.11 -6.21 -16.86
N THR A 237 -4.88 -6.42 -16.40
CA THR A 237 -4.22 -7.73 -16.42
C THR A 237 -3.75 -8.06 -15.01
N LEU A 238 -4.55 -8.90 -14.33
CA LEU A 238 -4.31 -9.33 -12.96
C LEU A 238 -3.46 -10.61 -12.98
N LEU A 239 -2.29 -10.55 -12.34
CA LEU A 239 -1.35 -11.66 -12.22
C LEU A 239 -1.23 -12.10 -10.76
N VAL A 240 -1.35 -13.39 -10.49
CA VAL A 240 -1.01 -13.97 -9.19
C VAL A 240 0.52 -14.00 -9.05
N THR A 241 1.06 -13.33 -8.05
CA THR A 241 2.51 -13.22 -7.84
C THR A 241 3.03 -14.08 -6.68
N GLY A 242 2.13 -14.58 -5.84
CA GLY A 242 2.43 -15.51 -4.74
C GLY A 242 1.17 -16.05 -4.08
N THR A 243 1.33 -17.11 -3.30
CA THR A 243 0.28 -17.77 -2.52
C THR A 243 0.83 -18.12 -1.15
N ASP A 244 0.00 -18.02 -0.11
CA ASP A 244 0.33 -18.46 1.24
C ASP A 244 -0.87 -19.22 1.86
N PRO A 245 -0.72 -19.84 3.06
CA PRO A 245 -1.83 -20.56 3.69
C PRO A 245 -3.08 -19.72 3.97
N GLY A 246 -2.96 -18.40 4.03
CA GLY A 246 -4.04 -17.46 4.32
C GLY A 246 -4.58 -16.71 3.11
N GLY A 247 -4.10 -16.98 1.88
CA GLY A 247 -4.47 -16.18 0.72
C GLY A 247 -3.48 -16.17 -0.43
N PHE A 248 -3.52 -15.11 -1.22
CA PHE A 248 -2.64 -14.91 -2.37
C PHE A 248 -2.44 -13.43 -2.70
N PHE A 249 -1.37 -13.17 -3.44
CA PHE A 249 -0.98 -11.83 -3.88
C PHE A 249 -1.30 -11.67 -5.36
N VAL A 250 -1.93 -10.54 -5.71
CA VAL A 250 -2.29 -10.21 -7.10
C VAL A 250 -1.71 -8.86 -7.48
N THR A 251 -1.08 -8.76 -8.64
CA THR A 251 -0.56 -7.51 -9.21
C THR A 251 -1.24 -7.19 -10.54
N ASP A 252 -1.70 -5.95 -10.70
CA ASP A 252 -2.17 -5.41 -11.98
C ASP A 252 -0.98 -4.90 -12.80
N LEU A 253 -0.56 -5.68 -13.79
CA LEU A 253 0.59 -5.40 -14.67
C LEU A 253 0.42 -4.09 -15.45
N THR A 254 -0.83 -3.72 -15.69
CA THR A 254 -1.22 -2.61 -16.56
C THR A 254 -1.64 -1.39 -15.77
N SER A 255 -1.50 -1.38 -14.44
CA SER A 255 -1.88 -0.21 -13.64
C SER A 255 -1.18 1.07 -14.12
N CYS A 256 -1.94 2.17 -14.13
CA CYS A 256 -1.46 3.50 -14.48
C CYS A 256 -0.28 3.92 -13.59
N ARG A 257 0.68 4.68 -14.15
CA ARG A 257 1.76 5.21 -13.31
C ARG A 257 1.24 6.31 -12.39
N VAL A 258 1.74 6.34 -11.17
CA VAL A 258 1.37 7.34 -10.16
C VAL A 258 2.53 8.30 -9.94
N ARG A 259 2.31 9.60 -10.13
CA ARG A 259 3.35 10.62 -9.90
C ARG A 259 3.66 10.74 -8.41
N GLU A 260 4.92 10.93 -8.06
CA GLU A 260 5.34 11.04 -6.65
C GLU A 260 4.65 12.19 -5.89
N GLN A 261 4.40 13.30 -6.58
CA GLN A 261 3.69 14.47 -6.02
C GLN A 261 2.17 14.42 -6.25
N GLY A 262 1.64 13.30 -6.77
CA GLY A 262 0.22 13.15 -7.09
C GLY A 262 -0.67 12.76 -5.89
N ILE A 263 -0.06 12.48 -4.73
CA ILE A 263 -0.77 12.07 -3.52
C ILE A 263 -0.61 13.17 -2.46
N GLN A 264 -1.74 13.61 -1.91
CA GLN A 264 -1.75 14.58 -0.82
C GLN A 264 -1.06 13.99 0.41
N GLY A 265 -0.16 14.75 1.04
CA GLY A 265 0.62 14.28 2.19
C GLY A 265 1.88 13.50 1.82
N ALA A 266 2.18 13.34 0.53
CA ALA A 266 3.40 12.66 0.10
C ALA A 266 4.65 13.39 0.54
N ASN A 267 5.52 12.67 1.25
CA ASN A 267 6.80 13.18 1.72
C ASN A 267 7.94 12.59 0.88
N ILE A 268 8.32 13.30 -0.17
CA ILE A 268 9.36 12.86 -1.11
C ILE A 268 10.70 13.48 -0.69
N GLN A 269 11.50 12.68 0.02
CA GLN A 269 12.83 13.11 0.51
C GLN A 269 13.90 13.07 -0.59
N THR A 270 13.89 12.00 -1.40
CA THR A 270 14.73 11.86 -2.59
C THR A 270 13.85 11.42 -3.76
N PRO A 271 13.67 12.25 -4.81
CA PRO A 271 12.81 11.91 -5.95
C PRO A 271 13.28 10.69 -6.75
N GLU A 272 12.35 9.95 -7.36
CA GLU A 272 12.70 8.98 -8.39
C GLU A 272 13.13 9.69 -9.69
N PRO A 273 14.14 9.18 -10.43
CA PRO A 273 14.53 9.74 -11.72
C PRO A 273 13.38 9.78 -12.74
N SER A 274 12.41 8.86 -12.63
CA SER A 274 11.23 8.81 -13.49
C SER A 274 10.16 9.85 -13.11
N GLY A 275 10.18 10.38 -11.88
CA GLY A 275 9.11 11.20 -11.29
C GLY A 275 7.84 10.41 -10.93
N PHE A 276 7.88 9.08 -10.97
CA PHE A 276 6.76 8.19 -10.63
C PHE A 276 7.12 7.27 -9.47
N LEU A 277 6.12 6.92 -8.67
CA LEU A 277 6.24 5.91 -7.62
C LEU A 277 6.54 4.53 -8.22
N PRO A 278 7.38 3.73 -7.56
CA PRO A 278 7.78 2.42 -8.07
C PRO A 278 6.63 1.40 -8.10
N GLY A 279 5.78 1.34 -7.07
CA GLY A 279 4.79 0.27 -6.94
C GLY A 279 3.40 0.58 -7.50
N ARG A 280 3.11 1.82 -7.91
CA ARG A 280 1.82 2.24 -8.53
C ARG A 280 0.55 1.83 -7.76
N PHE A 281 0.65 1.39 -6.49
CA PHE A 281 -0.45 0.82 -5.70
C PHE A 281 -1.14 -0.35 -6.41
N ASN A 282 -0.40 -1.13 -7.21
CA ASN A 282 -0.99 -2.07 -8.14
C ASN A 282 -1.03 -3.52 -7.64
N SER A 283 -0.59 -3.80 -6.43
CA SER A 283 -0.54 -5.16 -5.88
C SER A 283 -1.36 -5.25 -4.62
N LEU A 284 -2.15 -6.31 -4.44
CA LEU A 284 -3.10 -6.46 -3.34
C LEU A 284 -3.05 -7.88 -2.79
N TYR A 285 -3.10 -8.00 -1.46
CA TYR A 285 -3.31 -9.28 -0.79
C TYR A 285 -4.79 -9.63 -0.74
N ILE A 286 -5.09 -10.87 -1.10
CA ILE A 286 -6.43 -11.45 -1.13
C ILE A 286 -6.49 -12.52 -0.03
N TYR A 287 -7.08 -12.16 1.10
CA TYR A 287 -7.19 -13.03 2.27
C TYR A 287 -8.29 -14.06 2.07
N ASN A 288 -7.96 -15.33 2.27
CA ASN A 288 -8.85 -16.47 2.24
C ASN A 288 -8.66 -17.32 3.50
N TYR A 289 -9.74 -17.83 4.09
CA TYR A 289 -9.66 -18.67 5.30
C TYR A 289 -8.99 -20.04 5.06
N SER A 290 -8.64 -20.35 3.81
CA SER A 290 -7.99 -21.57 3.40
C SER A 290 -7.02 -21.28 2.28
N PHE A 291 -6.06 -22.19 2.09
CA PHE A 291 -5.16 -22.13 0.95
C PHE A 291 -5.97 -21.99 -0.36
N PRO A 292 -5.61 -21.09 -1.29
CA PRO A 292 -6.34 -20.88 -2.54
C PRO A 292 -6.13 -22.05 -3.50
N GLU A 293 -6.82 -23.17 -3.25
CA GLU A 293 -6.67 -24.39 -4.05
C GLU A 293 -6.88 -24.14 -5.55
N GLY A 294 -5.96 -24.68 -6.35
CA GLY A 294 -6.01 -24.55 -7.80
C GLY A 294 -5.66 -23.14 -8.29
N LEU A 295 -4.92 -22.36 -7.52
CA LEU A 295 -4.27 -21.13 -7.95
C LEU A 295 -2.77 -21.23 -7.74
N ASP A 296 -1.99 -20.86 -8.75
CA ASP A 296 -0.53 -20.91 -8.69
C ASP A 296 0.08 -19.54 -9.03
N PRO A 297 1.26 -19.20 -8.48
CA PRO A 297 2.03 -18.04 -8.94
C PRO A 297 2.25 -18.12 -10.46
N GLY A 298 1.96 -17.03 -11.16
CA GLY A 298 1.96 -16.97 -12.62
C GLY A 298 0.56 -16.93 -13.24
N ASP A 299 -0.47 -17.45 -12.55
CA ASP A 299 -1.83 -17.49 -13.08
C ASP A 299 -2.39 -16.09 -13.35
N LEU A 300 -3.15 -15.97 -14.45
CA LEU A 300 -3.88 -14.74 -14.77
C LEU A 300 -5.32 -14.82 -14.30
N LEU A 301 -5.83 -13.71 -13.79
CA LEU A 301 -7.23 -13.56 -13.39
C LEU A 301 -7.97 -12.63 -14.35
N TRP A 302 -9.24 -12.96 -14.64
CA TRP A 302 -10.17 -12.03 -15.27
C TRP A 302 -10.71 -11.02 -14.26
N ALA A 303 -11.04 -11.50 -13.06
CA ALA A 303 -11.60 -10.70 -12.00
C ALA A 303 -11.30 -11.30 -10.63
N VAL A 304 -11.25 -10.43 -9.63
CA VAL A 304 -11.27 -10.77 -8.20
C VAL A 304 -12.29 -9.87 -7.52
N ALA A 305 -13.07 -10.41 -6.59
CA ALA A 305 -14.05 -9.66 -5.82
C ALA A 305 -14.00 -10.07 -4.36
N GLY A 306 -14.34 -9.16 -3.46
CA GLY A 306 -14.37 -9.39 -2.04
C GLY A 306 -14.71 -8.12 -1.27
N SER A 307 -14.82 -8.23 0.04
CA SER A 307 -14.99 -7.10 0.94
C SER A 307 -13.65 -6.44 1.21
N VAL A 308 -13.54 -5.13 0.99
CA VAL A 308 -12.35 -4.36 1.31
C VAL A 308 -12.25 -4.18 2.82
N GLN A 309 -11.10 -4.53 3.38
CA GLN A 309 -10.80 -4.41 4.80
C GLN A 309 -9.42 -3.81 5.00
N GLU A 310 -9.29 -2.94 5.99
CA GLU A 310 -8.00 -2.57 6.57
C GLU A 310 -7.68 -3.55 7.69
N PHE A 311 -6.59 -4.29 7.54
CA PHE A 311 -6.13 -5.22 8.57
C PHE A 311 -4.65 -5.03 8.81
N THR A 312 -4.26 -4.84 10.06
CA THR A 312 -2.85 -4.61 10.46
C THR A 312 -2.16 -3.45 9.73
N ALA A 313 -2.94 -2.47 9.24
CA ALA A 313 -2.54 -1.35 8.39
C ALA A 313 -2.12 -1.75 6.95
N THR A 314 -2.79 -2.78 6.42
CA THR A 314 -2.75 -3.18 5.01
C THR A 314 -4.16 -3.24 4.46
N THR A 315 -4.36 -2.65 3.28
CA THR A 315 -5.59 -2.84 2.51
C THR A 315 -5.61 -4.24 1.91
N GLN A 316 -6.66 -5.02 2.15
CA GLN A 316 -6.85 -6.36 1.60
C GLN A 316 -8.29 -6.63 1.17
N LEU A 317 -8.52 -7.65 0.34
CA LEU A 317 -9.86 -8.21 0.08
C LEU A 317 -10.09 -9.46 0.93
N THR A 318 -11.27 -9.56 1.55
CA THR A 318 -11.72 -10.72 2.33
C THR A 318 -13.00 -11.33 1.74
N PHE A 319 -13.31 -12.56 2.14
CA PHE A 319 -14.37 -13.39 1.54
C PHE A 319 -14.31 -13.40 0.01
N PRO A 320 -13.14 -13.72 -0.57
CA PRO A 320 -12.90 -13.47 -1.97
C PRO A 320 -13.61 -14.47 -2.89
N SER A 321 -13.90 -14.01 -4.09
CA SER A 321 -14.22 -14.83 -5.26
C SER A 321 -13.37 -14.37 -6.43
N TRP A 322 -12.92 -15.30 -7.27
CA TRP A 322 -12.09 -14.96 -8.43
C TRP A 322 -12.44 -15.81 -9.64
N THR A 323 -12.09 -15.30 -10.81
CA THR A 323 -12.24 -16.02 -12.08
C THR A 323 -10.90 -16.10 -12.76
N VAL A 324 -10.39 -17.32 -12.90
CA VAL A 324 -9.09 -17.58 -13.55
C VAL A 324 -9.24 -17.42 -15.06
N ARG A 325 -8.34 -16.65 -15.66
CA ARG A 325 -8.23 -16.45 -17.11
C ARG A 325 -7.33 -17.50 -17.75
N GLU A 326 -6.17 -17.73 -17.16
CA GLU A 326 -5.16 -18.65 -17.70
C GLU A 326 -4.43 -19.31 -16.53
N ARG A 327 -4.34 -20.65 -16.57
CA ARG A 327 -3.64 -21.46 -15.58
C ARG A 327 -2.27 -21.81 -16.13
N VAL A 328 -1.24 -21.20 -15.58
CA VAL A 328 0.13 -21.31 -16.09
C VAL A 328 0.69 -22.72 -15.91
N ARG A 329 0.33 -23.43 -14.84
CA ARG A 329 0.75 -24.83 -14.65
C ARG A 329 0.15 -25.83 -15.64
N LEU A 330 -0.86 -25.44 -16.40
CA LEU A 330 -1.38 -26.25 -17.50
C LEU A 330 -0.63 -26.03 -18.83
N LEU A 331 0.27 -25.04 -18.87
CA LEU A 331 1.12 -24.74 -20.02
C LEU A 331 2.42 -25.57 -19.99
N PRO A 332 3.15 -25.67 -21.13
CA PRO A 332 4.49 -26.26 -21.14
C PRO A 332 5.42 -25.59 -20.12
N GLN A 333 6.31 -26.36 -19.48
CA GLN A 333 7.19 -25.88 -18.41
C GLN A 333 8.05 -24.66 -18.80
N ALA A 334 8.44 -24.56 -20.08
CA ALA A 334 9.19 -23.41 -20.59
C ALA A 334 8.42 -22.07 -20.53
N GLU A 335 7.10 -22.11 -20.37
CA GLU A 335 6.20 -20.95 -20.35
C GLU A 335 5.75 -20.56 -18.94
N TRP A 336 6.13 -21.34 -17.91
CA TRP A 336 5.64 -21.14 -16.55
C TRP A 336 5.97 -19.74 -16.01
N ASP A 337 7.21 -19.29 -16.15
CA ASP A 337 7.62 -18.01 -15.56
C ASP A 337 7.42 -16.80 -16.48
N LYS A 338 6.76 -16.96 -17.63
CA LYS A 338 6.65 -15.90 -18.63
C LYS A 338 6.01 -14.64 -18.03
N TYR A 339 4.91 -14.79 -17.29
CA TYR A 339 4.20 -13.65 -16.71
C TYR A 339 4.87 -13.12 -15.44
N LEU A 340 5.47 -13.99 -14.62
CA LEU A 340 6.24 -13.55 -13.44
C LEU A 340 7.42 -12.66 -13.84
N LYS A 341 8.05 -12.92 -14.99
CA LYS A 341 9.11 -12.05 -15.56
C LYS A 341 8.63 -10.65 -15.94
N LEU A 342 7.33 -10.43 -16.09
CA LEU A 342 6.74 -9.10 -16.35
C LEU A 342 6.61 -8.26 -15.08
N VAL A 343 6.77 -8.86 -13.89
CA VAL A 343 6.80 -8.18 -12.59
C VAL A 343 8.17 -8.38 -11.96
N PRO A 344 9.22 -7.72 -12.47
CA PRO A 344 10.52 -7.77 -11.81
C PRO A 344 10.40 -7.21 -10.38
N PRO A 345 10.99 -7.87 -9.38
CA PRO A 345 11.00 -7.36 -8.02
C PRO A 345 11.63 -5.97 -7.95
N VAL A 346 11.03 -5.06 -7.18
CA VAL A 346 11.59 -3.74 -6.94
C VAL A 346 12.63 -3.82 -5.82
N GLU A 347 13.85 -3.36 -6.08
CA GLU A 347 14.90 -3.32 -5.05
C GLU A 347 14.60 -2.21 -4.01
N ILE A 348 14.45 -2.61 -2.75
CA ILE A 348 14.32 -1.67 -1.63
C ILE A 348 15.72 -1.18 -1.24
N ASN A 349 15.89 0.13 -1.31
CA ASN A 349 17.12 0.85 -1.02
C ASN A 349 16.80 2.12 -0.20
N GLY A 350 17.82 2.88 0.18
CA GLY A 350 17.72 4.10 0.96
C GLY A 350 16.76 5.13 0.38
N ARG A 351 16.74 5.30 -0.95
CA ARG A 351 15.78 6.18 -1.63
C ARG A 351 14.33 5.75 -1.35
N LEU A 352 14.02 4.46 -1.48
CA LEU A 352 12.69 3.94 -1.17
C LEU A 352 12.37 3.99 0.32
N CYS A 353 13.37 3.76 1.19
CA CYS A 353 13.22 3.89 2.64
C CYS A 353 12.94 5.34 3.10
N GLY A 354 13.08 6.33 2.22
CA GLY A 354 12.73 7.73 2.49
C GLY A 354 13.91 8.57 2.99
N TYR A 355 15.14 8.20 2.65
CA TYR A 355 16.32 8.99 2.97
C TYR A 355 16.31 10.36 2.29
N SER A 356 16.83 11.36 3.01
CA SER A 356 17.15 12.69 2.49
C SER A 356 18.65 12.79 2.15
N GLY A 357 19.14 13.98 1.80
CA GLY A 357 20.58 14.20 1.56
C GLY A 357 21.47 14.07 2.80
N SER A 358 20.90 14.09 4.00
CA SER A 358 21.63 13.97 5.28
C SER A 358 21.00 12.87 6.14
N PRO A 359 21.77 12.23 7.05
CA PRO A 359 21.22 11.29 8.01
C PRO A 359 20.11 11.92 8.86
N TYR A 360 19.10 11.12 9.20
CA TYR A 360 17.96 11.53 10.02
C TYR A 360 17.56 10.43 10.99
N ILE A 361 16.88 10.79 12.09
CA ILE A 361 16.58 9.86 13.18
C ILE A 361 15.79 8.63 12.74
N THR A 362 14.93 8.75 11.72
CA THR A 362 14.10 7.63 11.24
C THR A 362 14.83 6.68 10.31
N ASP A 363 16.01 7.05 9.79
CA ASP A 363 16.72 6.24 8.80
C ASP A 363 17.05 4.81 9.25
N PRO A 364 17.39 4.53 10.53
CA PRO A 364 17.65 3.17 10.98
C PRO A 364 16.48 2.20 10.76
N LEU A 365 15.25 2.67 10.52
CA LEU A 365 14.10 1.84 10.20
C LEU A 365 13.56 2.20 8.82
N CYS A 366 13.67 1.28 7.85
CA CYS A 366 13.25 1.54 6.48
C CYS A 366 11.75 1.89 6.42
N GLY A 367 11.40 2.95 5.69
CA GLY A 367 9.99 3.33 5.48
C GLY A 367 9.33 4.05 6.66
N TYR A 368 10.09 4.48 7.68
CA TYR A 368 9.54 5.18 8.86
C TYR A 368 9.32 6.67 8.67
N SER A 369 9.87 7.26 7.62
CA SER A 369 9.58 8.65 7.29
C SER A 369 8.08 8.82 7.09
N TYR A 370 7.47 9.75 7.82
CA TYR A 370 6.03 10.02 7.72
C TYR A 370 5.68 10.41 6.28
N GLY A 371 4.60 9.85 5.73
CA GLY A 371 4.19 10.11 4.35
C GLY A 371 5.06 9.44 3.29
N ASN A 372 5.83 8.40 3.63
CA ASN A 372 6.61 7.63 2.66
C ASN A 372 5.72 6.73 1.78
N TYR A 373 5.09 7.34 0.78
CA TYR A 373 4.28 6.62 -0.19
C TYR A 373 5.07 5.79 -1.20
N LYS A 374 6.42 5.81 -1.18
CA LYS A 374 7.21 4.90 -2.02
C LYS A 374 7.08 3.47 -1.52
N MET A 375 7.29 3.28 -0.22
CA MET A 375 7.07 1.99 0.44
C MET A 375 5.60 1.60 0.39
N GLU A 376 4.69 2.53 0.69
CA GLU A 376 3.24 2.28 0.62
C GLU A 376 2.80 1.82 -0.76
N SER A 377 3.29 2.46 -1.84
CA SER A 377 2.91 2.09 -3.19
C SER A 377 3.30 0.67 -3.58
N LEU A 378 4.26 0.08 -2.85
CA LEU A 378 4.78 -1.27 -3.02
C LEU A 378 4.11 -2.28 -2.07
N GLU A 379 3.12 -1.87 -1.28
CA GLU A 379 2.39 -2.81 -0.44
C GLU A 379 1.86 -3.99 -1.27
N SER A 380 2.01 -5.20 -0.72
CA SER A 380 1.70 -6.48 -1.38
C SER A 380 2.45 -6.74 -2.70
N SER A 381 3.39 -5.88 -3.10
CA SER A 381 4.16 -6.03 -4.33
C SER A 381 5.38 -6.92 -4.10
N LEU A 382 5.89 -7.51 -5.19
CA LEU A 382 7.15 -8.25 -5.17
C LEU A 382 8.33 -7.26 -5.07
N VAL A 383 9.13 -7.43 -4.03
CA VAL A 383 10.30 -6.59 -3.72
C VAL A 383 11.53 -7.46 -3.52
N LYS A 384 12.71 -6.83 -3.58
CA LYS A 384 13.99 -7.46 -3.26
C LYS A 384 14.78 -6.59 -2.30
N ILE A 385 15.37 -7.19 -1.28
CA ILE A 385 16.42 -6.58 -0.47
C ILE A 385 17.72 -7.33 -0.75
N ARG A 386 18.80 -6.59 -0.98
CA ARG A 386 20.11 -7.17 -1.36
C ARG A 386 21.10 -7.10 -0.22
N ARG A 387 22.01 -8.07 -0.19
CA ARG A 387 23.17 -8.14 0.72
C ARG A 387 22.82 -7.84 2.18
N VAL A 388 21.64 -8.29 2.63
CA VAL A 388 21.19 -8.05 4.00
C VAL A 388 21.93 -8.97 4.96
N LYS A 389 22.18 -8.49 6.18
CA LYS A 389 22.76 -9.28 7.26
C LYS A 389 21.65 -9.76 8.18
N PHE A 390 21.69 -11.03 8.55
CA PHE A 390 20.79 -11.61 9.54
C PHE A 390 21.25 -11.28 10.97
N PRO A 391 20.33 -11.26 11.96
CA PRO A 391 20.66 -10.84 13.31
C PRO A 391 21.75 -11.71 13.92
N ARG A 392 22.52 -11.17 14.85
CA ARG A 392 23.50 -11.95 15.64
C ARG A 392 22.97 -12.31 17.02
N VAL A 393 21.99 -11.55 17.48
CA VAL A 393 21.38 -11.67 18.80
C VAL A 393 19.87 -11.76 18.64
N ILE A 394 19.27 -12.72 19.32
CA ILE A 394 17.81 -12.80 19.49
C ILE A 394 17.52 -12.71 20.99
N HIS A 395 16.89 -11.60 21.39
CA HIS A 395 16.75 -11.22 22.80
C HIS A 395 15.28 -11.02 23.18
N ASN A 396 14.90 -11.52 24.36
CA ASN A 396 13.54 -11.32 24.87
C ASN A 396 13.46 -10.00 25.63
N CYS A 397 12.65 -9.06 25.14
CA CYS A 397 12.38 -7.80 25.81
C CYS A 397 11.08 -7.78 26.63
N ASP A 398 10.28 -8.86 26.59
CA ASP A 398 9.13 -9.06 27.47
C ASP A 398 9.63 -9.53 28.86
N ALA A 399 9.94 -8.56 29.71
CA ALA A 399 10.53 -8.79 31.03
C ALA A 399 9.49 -9.25 32.05
N ASN A 400 8.24 -8.83 31.90
CA ASN A 400 7.12 -9.18 32.77
C ASN A 400 6.42 -10.49 32.36
N GLY A 401 6.69 -11.00 31.15
CA GLY A 401 6.21 -12.28 30.65
C GLY A 401 4.73 -12.29 30.27
N ASN A 402 4.17 -11.12 29.94
CA ASN A 402 2.75 -10.99 29.58
C ASN A 402 2.48 -11.29 28.10
N GLY A 403 3.51 -11.60 27.32
CA GLY A 403 3.41 -11.88 25.88
C GLY A 403 3.25 -10.64 25.02
N THR A 404 3.58 -9.45 25.54
CA THR A 404 3.50 -8.20 24.79
C THR A 404 4.78 -7.40 24.95
N VAL A 405 5.33 -6.91 23.84
CA VAL A 405 6.47 -5.98 23.86
C VAL A 405 5.98 -4.61 23.42
N PRO A 406 6.12 -3.57 24.26
CA PRO A 406 5.63 -2.23 23.94
C PRO A 406 6.22 -1.67 22.65
N PHE A 407 5.37 -1.01 21.86
CA PHE A 407 5.82 -0.31 20.65
C PHE A 407 6.55 0.98 21.01
N PHE A 408 7.41 1.39 20.07
CA PHE A 408 8.09 2.67 20.13
C PHE A 408 7.93 3.44 18.81
N CYS A 409 8.11 4.76 18.91
CA CYS A 409 8.02 5.73 17.83
C CYS A 409 9.16 6.75 17.95
N ALA A 410 9.52 7.38 16.82
CA ALA A 410 10.48 8.48 16.83
C ALA A 410 9.80 9.75 17.33
N ASP A 411 10.45 10.45 18.26
CA ASP A 411 10.17 11.86 18.54
C ASP A 411 11.13 12.70 17.70
N THR A 412 10.64 13.18 16.57
CA THR A 412 11.43 13.98 15.63
C THR A 412 11.79 15.37 16.17
N ARG A 413 11.12 15.85 17.22
CA ARG A 413 11.41 17.16 17.84
C ARG A 413 12.54 17.06 18.84
N ALA A 414 12.53 15.99 19.63
CA ALA A 414 13.58 15.68 20.59
C ALA A 414 14.77 14.94 19.94
N SER A 415 14.61 14.44 18.71
CA SER A 415 15.56 13.53 18.08
C SER A 415 15.86 12.34 18.98
N THR A 416 14.81 11.72 19.53
CA THR A 416 14.87 10.51 20.36
C THR A 416 13.84 9.46 19.92
N TRP A 417 13.91 8.28 20.53
CA TRP A 417 12.90 7.22 20.41
C TRP A 417 12.24 6.99 21.76
N GLY A 418 10.94 6.72 21.76
CA GLY A 418 10.16 6.50 22.97
C GLY A 418 8.73 6.04 22.65
N GLY A 419 7.79 6.31 23.54
CA GLY A 419 6.38 5.97 23.38
C GLY A 419 5.71 6.68 22.20
N CYS A 420 4.75 6.00 21.58
CA CYS A 420 3.94 6.57 20.51
C CYS A 420 2.89 7.55 21.08
N GLY A 421 3.26 8.82 21.19
CA GLY A 421 2.41 9.86 21.78
C GLY A 421 3.17 11.06 22.34
N GLY A 422 4.51 10.98 22.40
CA GLY A 422 5.37 12.04 22.90
C GLY A 422 6.39 11.49 23.87
N THR A 423 6.83 12.33 24.80
CA THR A 423 7.83 11.97 25.81
C THR A 423 7.28 10.92 26.77
N ASP A 424 8.08 9.88 27.02
CA ASP A 424 7.72 8.81 27.96
C ASP A 424 7.47 9.34 29.37
N ASN A 425 6.41 8.82 30.01
CA ASN A 425 6.17 9.04 31.42
C ASN A 425 7.16 8.16 32.21
N PRO A 426 8.01 8.71 33.09
CA PRO A 426 8.93 7.91 33.90
C PRO A 426 8.25 6.86 34.80
N SER A 427 6.95 7.04 35.08
CA SER A 427 6.12 6.11 35.85
C SER A 427 5.45 5.03 35.00
N ASP A 428 5.69 5.02 33.68
CA ASP A 428 5.15 4.01 32.77
C ASP A 428 5.81 2.64 33.04
N PRO A 429 5.05 1.61 33.46
CA PRO A 429 5.59 0.29 33.75
C PRO A 429 6.22 -0.38 32.52
N ASP A 430 5.83 0.04 31.31
CA ASP A 430 6.31 -0.50 30.04
C ASP A 430 7.65 0.11 29.59
N LEU A 431 8.13 1.17 30.27
CA LEU A 431 9.32 1.91 29.89
C LEU A 431 10.59 1.03 29.78
N PRO A 432 10.88 0.10 30.72
CA PRO A 432 12.06 -0.76 30.61
C PRO A 432 12.01 -1.71 29.41
N GLU A 433 10.85 -2.30 29.13
CA GLU A 433 10.65 -3.22 27.99
C GLU A 433 10.71 -2.47 26.66
N ARG A 434 10.12 -1.26 26.62
CA ARG A 434 10.21 -0.34 25.49
C ARG A 434 11.66 0.04 25.20
N GLN A 435 12.44 0.41 26.23
CA GLN A 435 13.84 0.75 26.07
C GLN A 435 14.66 -0.46 25.59
N CYS A 436 14.40 -1.66 26.11
CA CYS A 436 15.00 -2.89 25.60
C CYS A 436 14.69 -3.07 24.11
N ASN A 437 13.43 -2.89 23.71
CA ASN A 437 12.99 -3.04 22.32
C ASN A 437 13.64 -2.00 21.39
N ILE A 438 13.73 -0.74 21.83
CA ILE A 438 14.44 0.34 21.12
C ILE A 438 15.92 -0.05 20.93
N ASP A 439 16.60 -0.41 22.02
CA ASP A 439 18.02 -0.77 22.00
C ASP A 439 18.29 -1.95 21.07
N CYS A 440 17.46 -3.01 21.14
CA CYS A 440 17.61 -4.20 20.32
C CYS A 440 17.33 -3.87 18.85
N THR A 441 16.16 -3.28 18.56
CA THR A 441 15.71 -3.00 17.20
C THR A 441 16.59 -1.98 16.50
N LEU A 442 17.22 -1.02 17.20
CA LEU A 442 18.14 -0.04 16.61
C LEU A 442 19.62 -0.42 16.76
N GLY A 443 19.95 -1.41 17.59
CA GLY A 443 21.33 -1.82 17.87
C GLY A 443 22.13 -0.71 18.53
N ILE A 444 21.51 -0.08 19.52
CA ILE A 444 22.06 0.95 20.39
C ILE A 444 22.06 0.46 21.84
N GLY A 445 22.51 1.29 22.78
CA GLY A 445 22.54 0.93 24.20
C GLY A 445 23.31 -0.37 24.45
N GLN A 446 22.68 -1.34 25.11
CA GLN A 446 23.30 -2.63 25.39
C GLN A 446 23.65 -3.47 24.15
N PHE A 447 23.03 -3.17 23.00
CA PHE A 447 23.26 -3.85 21.72
C PHE A 447 24.06 -2.98 20.74
N ALA A 448 24.75 -1.94 21.22
CA ALA A 448 25.54 -1.04 20.40
C ALA A 448 26.50 -1.82 19.47
N GLY A 449 26.37 -1.59 18.16
CA GLY A 449 27.20 -2.27 17.15
C GLY A 449 26.70 -3.67 16.73
N GLN A 450 25.68 -4.20 17.40
CA GLN A 450 25.08 -5.51 17.09
C GLN A 450 23.78 -5.37 16.32
N LEU A 451 23.42 -6.42 15.57
CA LEU A 451 22.10 -6.57 14.96
C LEU A 451 21.30 -7.52 15.84
N CYS A 452 20.27 -7.00 16.48
CA CYS A 452 19.42 -7.70 17.44
C CYS A 452 17.99 -7.82 16.89
N SER A 453 17.32 -8.92 17.19
CA SER A 453 15.89 -9.14 16.94
C SER A 453 15.18 -9.53 18.23
N GLU A 454 13.94 -9.08 18.37
CA GLU A 454 13.11 -9.40 19.52
C GLU A 454 12.64 -10.86 19.44
N ARG A 455 12.82 -11.62 20.52
CA ARG A 455 12.60 -13.07 20.58
C ARG A 455 11.14 -13.45 20.48
N HIS A 456 10.25 -12.79 21.23
CA HIS A 456 8.83 -13.15 21.25
C HIS A 456 8.20 -13.03 19.85
N THR A 457 8.57 -11.99 19.11
CA THR A 457 8.17 -11.72 17.73
C THR A 457 8.70 -12.80 16.79
N PHE A 458 9.95 -13.24 16.98
CA PHE A 458 10.54 -14.33 16.22
C PHE A 458 9.86 -15.69 16.51
N GLU A 459 9.66 -16.04 17.78
CA GLU A 459 9.05 -17.32 18.17
C GLU A 459 7.58 -17.42 17.73
N THR A 460 6.83 -16.33 17.88
CA THR A 460 5.39 -16.29 17.60
C THR A 460 5.10 -16.17 16.10
N PHE A 461 5.82 -15.29 15.39
CA PHE A 461 5.51 -14.94 14.00
C PHE A 461 6.59 -15.34 13.00
N GLY A 462 7.72 -15.90 13.44
CA GLY A 462 8.87 -16.20 12.56
C GLY A 462 9.58 -14.96 12.03
N GLN A 463 9.29 -13.79 12.61
CA GLN A 463 9.73 -12.49 12.12
C GLN A 463 11.00 -12.04 12.82
N PHE A 464 11.99 -11.59 12.05
CA PHE A 464 13.24 -11.05 12.59
C PHE A 464 13.76 -9.88 11.76
N VAL A 465 14.61 -9.06 12.39
CA VAL A 465 15.17 -7.84 11.85
C VAL A 465 16.44 -8.16 11.07
N VAL A 466 16.54 -7.67 9.84
CA VAL A 466 17.76 -7.70 9.03
C VAL A 466 18.33 -6.30 8.85
N GLU A 467 19.65 -6.18 8.77
CA GLU A 467 20.34 -4.94 8.40
C GLU A 467 20.50 -4.90 6.88
N MET A 468 19.99 -3.84 6.26
CA MET A 468 20.04 -3.62 4.82
C MET A 468 21.44 -3.25 4.35
N ASN A 469 21.68 -3.41 3.04
CA ASN A 469 22.89 -2.92 2.41
C ASN A 469 23.01 -1.40 2.60
N PRO A 470 24.12 -0.88 3.14
CA PRO A 470 24.18 0.51 3.51
C PRO A 470 24.65 1.40 2.38
N THR A 471 24.51 2.71 2.62
CA THR A 471 24.90 3.77 1.70
C THR A 471 26.38 3.70 1.33
N GLY A 472 26.70 3.82 0.05
CA GLY A 472 28.08 3.92 -0.42
C GLY A 472 28.20 3.72 -1.94
N ALA A 473 29.39 3.30 -2.37
CA ALA A 473 29.71 3.10 -3.78
C ALA A 473 28.94 1.93 -4.42
N PRO A 474 28.13 2.17 -5.47
CA PRO A 474 27.49 1.11 -6.24
C PRO A 474 28.48 0.08 -6.79
N GLU A 475 29.70 0.51 -7.15
CA GLU A 475 30.77 -0.34 -7.66
C GLU A 475 31.25 -1.38 -6.64
N ALA A 476 31.12 -1.05 -5.35
CA ALA A 476 31.38 -1.98 -4.25
C ALA A 476 30.16 -2.86 -3.91
N GLY A 477 29.06 -2.72 -4.66
CA GLY A 477 27.78 -3.32 -4.36
C GLY A 477 27.11 -2.72 -3.13
N LEU A 478 27.37 -1.44 -2.81
CA LEU A 478 26.69 -0.68 -1.76
C LEU A 478 25.52 0.14 -2.34
N ASP A 479 24.70 0.74 -1.48
CA ASP A 479 23.56 1.54 -1.89
C ASP A 479 23.96 2.98 -2.29
N GLY A 480 24.03 3.27 -3.58
CA GLY A 480 24.21 4.63 -4.10
C GLY A 480 22.92 5.32 -4.53
N SER A 481 21.74 4.83 -4.12
CA SER A 481 20.44 5.36 -4.56
C SER A 481 20.20 6.83 -4.15
N VAL A 482 20.91 7.32 -3.13
CA VAL A 482 20.85 8.68 -2.63
C VAL A 482 22.23 9.35 -2.75
N ALA A 483 22.53 9.86 -3.95
CA ALA A 483 23.86 10.41 -4.27
C ALA A 483 24.33 11.49 -3.28
N ALA A 484 23.43 12.31 -2.73
CA ALA A 484 23.79 13.34 -1.75
C ALA A 484 24.38 12.79 -0.43
N ARG A 485 24.15 11.51 -0.11
CA ARG A 485 24.75 10.82 1.05
C ARG A 485 26.09 10.15 0.75
N VAL A 486 26.50 10.11 -0.52
CA VAL A 486 27.79 9.57 -0.93
C VAL A 486 28.72 10.75 -1.19
N LYS A 487 29.61 11.01 -0.23
CA LYS A 487 30.60 12.08 -0.35
C LYS A 487 31.78 11.59 -1.18
N SER A 488 32.39 12.47 -1.95
CA SER A 488 33.56 12.12 -2.76
C SER A 488 34.82 12.77 -2.19
N VAL A 489 35.96 12.12 -2.40
CA VAL A 489 37.31 12.67 -2.21
C VAL A 489 38.04 12.42 -3.51
N THR A 490 38.63 13.45 -4.13
CA THR A 490 39.42 13.27 -5.37
C THR A 490 40.80 13.87 -5.19
N ALA A 491 41.72 13.06 -4.70
CA ALA A 491 43.07 13.52 -4.37
C ALA A 491 43.97 13.46 -5.61
N PRO A 492 44.55 14.60 -6.05
CA PRO A 492 45.45 14.65 -7.19
C PRO A 492 46.79 13.97 -6.87
N VAL A 493 47.50 13.59 -7.93
CA VAL A 493 48.78 12.86 -7.91
C VAL A 493 49.91 13.66 -7.28
N ASP A 494 49.81 14.99 -7.33
CA ASP A 494 50.95 15.87 -7.09
C ASP A 494 50.46 17.16 -6.43
N GLY A 495 50.48 17.17 -5.10
CA GLY A 495 50.10 18.35 -4.33
C GLY A 495 50.48 18.21 -2.86
N LYS A 496 50.94 19.31 -2.27
CA LYS A 496 50.89 19.44 -0.81
C LYS A 496 49.41 19.30 -0.43
N PRO A 497 49.03 18.53 0.60
CA PRO A 497 47.64 18.47 1.03
C PRO A 497 47.15 19.90 1.35
N GLU A 498 46.18 20.38 0.56
CA GLU A 498 45.55 21.70 0.69
C GLU A 498 44.25 21.59 1.50
N THR A 499 43.51 22.70 1.65
CA THR A 499 42.17 22.72 2.27
C THR A 499 41.13 21.96 1.42
N PRO A 500 39.98 21.55 2.00
CA PRO A 500 38.89 20.90 1.26
C PRO A 500 38.47 21.69 0.00
N PRO A 501 38.02 21.03 -1.10
CA PRO A 501 37.54 19.63 -1.16
C PRO A 501 38.44 18.64 -1.94
N SER A 502 39.66 19.00 -2.35
CA SER A 502 40.48 18.11 -3.19
C SER A 502 41.05 16.92 -2.41
N TRP A 503 41.46 17.10 -1.15
CA TRP A 503 42.11 16.03 -0.35
C TRP A 503 41.23 15.46 0.75
N ALA A 504 40.03 16.02 0.96
CA ALA A 504 39.08 15.65 2.01
C ALA A 504 37.69 15.39 1.43
N SER A 505 36.80 14.77 2.20
CA SER A 505 35.38 14.62 1.83
C SER A 505 34.77 15.98 1.49
N THR A 506 33.96 16.02 0.44
CA THR A 506 33.34 17.25 -0.08
C THR A 506 32.55 18.02 0.98
N ASP A 507 31.96 17.31 1.95
CA ASP A 507 31.23 17.87 3.08
C ASP A 507 31.73 17.27 4.40
N GLU A 508 31.43 17.96 5.50
CA GLU A 508 31.56 17.43 6.85
C GLU A 508 30.58 16.27 7.05
N LEU A 509 31.05 15.22 7.72
CA LEU A 509 30.34 14.00 8.05
C LEU A 509 29.92 14.03 9.52
N ASP A 510 28.76 13.46 9.82
CA ASP A 510 28.33 13.25 11.21
C ASP A 510 29.34 12.38 11.99
N THR A 511 29.82 12.89 13.11
CA THR A 511 30.76 12.18 13.99
C THR A 511 30.09 11.00 14.71
N ASN A 512 30.87 10.06 15.25
CA ASN A 512 30.39 8.83 15.93
C ASN A 512 29.61 7.84 15.04
N MET A 513 29.47 8.15 13.75
CA MET A 513 28.86 7.28 12.76
C MET A 513 29.84 6.26 12.19
N LEU A 514 29.32 5.10 11.81
CA LEU A 514 30.06 4.15 10.99
C LEU A 514 30.07 4.66 9.53
N THR A 515 31.23 4.62 8.90
CA THR A 515 31.42 5.06 7.51
C THR A 515 32.01 3.94 6.68
N ARG A 516 31.58 3.85 5.42
CA ARG A 516 32.14 2.93 4.43
C ARG A 516 32.85 3.73 3.35
N ILE A 517 34.09 3.36 3.10
CA ILE A 517 34.97 4.07 2.18
C ILE A 517 35.43 3.10 1.12
N TRP A 518 35.26 3.48 -0.14
CA TRP A 518 35.70 2.71 -1.29
C TRP A 518 36.48 3.63 -2.22
N CYS A 519 37.63 3.18 -2.73
CA CYS A 519 38.43 3.95 -3.66
C CYS A 519 38.66 3.15 -4.94
N ASP A 520 38.66 3.84 -6.09
CA ASP A 520 38.94 3.23 -7.40
C ASP A 520 40.38 2.66 -7.46
N LYS A 521 41.31 3.28 -6.73
CA LYS A 521 42.74 2.92 -6.65
C LYS A 521 43.20 2.78 -5.21
N ALA A 522 44.42 2.28 -5.04
CA ALA A 522 45.03 2.14 -3.72
C ALA A 522 45.26 3.51 -3.09
N ALA A 523 44.74 3.70 -1.88
CA ALA A 523 44.72 4.99 -1.20
C ALA A 523 45.28 4.91 0.22
N ASN A 524 45.88 6.00 0.68
CA ASN A 524 46.18 6.25 2.09
C ASN A 524 45.08 7.15 2.64
N LEU A 525 44.40 6.68 3.69
CA LEU A 525 43.29 7.40 4.31
C LEU A 525 43.71 8.01 5.65
N ARG A 526 43.20 9.19 5.96
CA ARG A 526 43.28 9.78 7.31
C ARG A 526 41.94 10.33 7.75
N PHE A 527 41.74 10.41 9.06
CA PHE A 527 40.48 10.81 9.68
C PHE A 527 40.71 11.98 10.63
N GLY A 528 39.99 13.08 10.44
CA GLY A 528 40.22 14.32 11.20
C GLY A 528 39.15 15.37 11.02
N GLY A 529 39.47 16.60 11.43
CA GLY A 529 38.62 17.78 11.23
C GLY A 529 38.82 18.41 9.85
N SER A 530 38.46 19.69 9.73
CA SER A 530 38.57 20.49 8.50
C SER A 530 40.01 20.75 8.03
N ASN A 531 41.01 20.43 8.86
CA ASN A 531 42.43 20.48 8.52
C ASN A 531 42.99 19.06 8.43
N LEU A 532 44.03 18.88 7.60
CA LEU A 532 44.71 17.60 7.47
C LEU A 532 45.17 17.08 8.85
N PRO A 533 44.72 15.90 9.27
CA PRO A 533 45.10 15.35 10.55
C PRO A 533 46.56 14.87 10.55
N ASN A 534 47.23 15.06 11.69
CA ASN A 534 48.53 14.46 11.98
C ASN A 534 48.37 13.04 12.55
N THR A 535 47.59 12.21 11.87
CA THR A 535 47.38 10.79 12.20
C THR A 535 48.07 9.90 11.16
N PRO A 536 48.49 8.67 11.54
CA PRO A 536 49.07 7.73 10.59
C PRO A 536 48.09 7.41 9.45
N ASP A 537 48.66 7.14 8.28
CA ASP A 537 47.91 6.67 7.12
C ASP A 537 47.30 5.29 7.38
N VAL A 538 46.03 5.13 6.99
CA VAL A 538 45.34 3.85 6.93
C VAL A 538 45.32 3.39 5.46
N PRO A 539 46.11 2.38 5.08
CA PRO A 539 46.15 1.93 3.69
C PRO A 539 44.85 1.22 3.32
N LEU A 540 44.29 1.57 2.17
CA LEU A 540 43.15 0.91 1.54
C LEU A 540 43.56 0.38 0.16
N ALA A 541 43.34 -0.92 -0.07
CA ALA A 541 43.58 -1.53 -1.38
C ALA A 541 42.55 -1.04 -2.41
N ALA A 542 42.95 -0.96 -3.67
CA ALA A 542 42.07 -0.57 -4.77
C ALA A 542 40.81 -1.45 -4.82
N SER A 543 39.66 -0.83 -5.08
CA SER A 543 38.37 -1.52 -5.23
C SER A 543 37.94 -2.35 -4.01
N THR A 544 38.43 -2.02 -2.81
CA THR A 544 37.99 -2.65 -1.55
C THR A 544 37.29 -1.64 -0.64
N VAL A 545 36.47 -2.15 0.29
CA VAL A 545 35.71 -1.32 1.24
C VAL A 545 36.41 -1.33 2.59
N LEU A 546 36.69 -0.13 3.14
CA LEU A 546 37.05 0.06 4.53
C LEU A 546 35.81 0.47 5.33
N GLU A 547 35.55 -0.23 6.43
CA GLU A 547 34.62 0.24 7.47
C GLU A 547 35.39 1.00 8.55
N HIS A 548 35.02 2.24 8.83
CA HIS A 548 35.65 3.06 9.88
C HIS A 548 34.59 3.80 10.70
N ARG A 549 34.67 3.71 12.03
CA ARG A 549 33.81 4.50 12.93
C ARG A 549 34.49 5.82 13.23
N LEU A 550 33.89 6.92 12.79
CA LEU A 550 34.36 8.27 13.08
C LEU A 550 34.26 8.55 14.58
N THR A 551 35.25 9.22 15.16
CA THR A 551 35.19 9.71 16.54
C THR A 551 34.58 11.11 16.59
N ALA A 552 34.33 11.64 17.79
CA ALA A 552 33.82 12.99 18.02
C ALA A 552 34.68 14.13 17.40
N SER A 553 35.94 13.86 17.02
CA SER A 553 36.84 14.83 16.38
C SER A 553 37.10 14.55 14.89
N GLN A 554 36.45 13.54 14.32
CA GLN A 554 36.63 13.11 12.93
C GLN A 554 35.38 13.44 12.11
N GLY A 555 35.35 14.64 11.52
CA GLY A 555 34.28 15.08 10.61
C GLY A 555 34.63 14.91 9.13
N PHE A 556 35.88 14.60 8.79
CA PHE A 556 36.35 14.52 7.41
C PHE A 556 37.20 13.27 7.17
N VAL A 557 37.01 12.66 6.01
CA VAL A 557 37.88 11.61 5.48
C VAL A 557 38.83 12.23 4.46
N TRP A 558 40.12 12.09 4.71
CA TRP A 558 41.19 12.55 3.84
C TRP A 558 41.75 11.37 3.06
N ALA A 559 42.08 11.56 1.79
CA ALA A 559 42.64 10.51 0.95
C ALA A 559 43.85 11.03 0.16
N SER A 560 44.78 10.13 -0.15
CA SER A 560 45.87 10.35 -1.10
C SER A 560 46.19 9.05 -1.84
N ALA A 561 46.76 9.12 -3.04
CA ALA A 561 47.18 7.93 -3.77
C ALA A 561 48.38 7.26 -3.07
N GLN A 562 48.42 5.93 -3.01
CA GLN A 562 49.59 5.20 -2.48
C GLN A 562 50.80 5.25 -3.42
N ASN A 563 50.55 5.40 -4.73
CA ASN A 563 51.57 5.46 -5.75
C ASN A 563 51.22 6.53 -6.78
N GLU A 564 52.11 7.48 -7.01
CA GLU A 564 51.92 8.58 -7.96
C GLU A 564 51.72 8.07 -9.39
N ALA A 565 52.31 6.92 -9.74
CA ALA A 565 52.14 6.33 -11.07
C ALA A 565 50.69 5.90 -11.37
N ASP A 566 49.88 5.64 -10.33
CA ASP A 566 48.49 5.18 -10.49
C ASP A 566 47.55 6.33 -10.86
N GLY A 567 48.00 7.59 -10.77
CA GLY A 567 47.20 8.76 -11.06
C GLY A 567 46.28 9.16 -9.90
N ALA A 568 45.38 10.12 -10.14
CA ALA A 568 44.48 10.64 -9.10
C ALA A 568 43.59 9.51 -8.57
N VAL A 569 43.34 9.51 -7.26
CA VAL A 569 42.45 8.55 -6.60
C VAL A 569 41.11 9.21 -6.29
N THR A 570 40.03 8.51 -6.59
CA THR A 570 38.68 8.91 -6.24
C THR A 570 38.12 7.94 -5.22
N CYS A 571 37.84 8.46 -4.03
CA CYS A 571 37.19 7.72 -2.96
C CYS A 571 35.76 8.19 -2.77
N GLN A 572 34.85 7.24 -2.54
CA GLN A 572 33.47 7.47 -2.16
C GLN A 572 33.28 7.08 -0.69
N VAL A 573 32.61 7.95 0.05
CA VAL A 573 32.40 7.83 1.50
C VAL A 573 30.91 7.90 1.79
N GLY A 574 30.34 6.81 2.31
CA GLY A 574 28.95 6.73 2.74
C GLY A 574 28.85 6.60 4.26
N GLN A 575 27.93 7.34 4.87
CA GLN A 575 27.58 7.14 6.29
C GLN A 575 26.52 6.04 6.41
N ASP A 576 26.78 5.08 7.28
CA ASP A 576 25.94 3.91 7.49
C ASP A 576 24.87 4.21 8.56
N SER A 577 23.64 4.41 8.11
CA SER A 577 22.46 4.55 8.98
C SER A 577 22.04 3.24 9.66
N ARG A 578 22.67 2.10 9.31
CA ARG A 578 22.38 0.74 9.76
C ARG A 578 20.91 0.40 9.64
N THR A 579 20.34 0.73 8.48
CA THR A 579 18.91 0.63 8.23
C THR A 579 18.43 -0.80 8.26
N ARG A 580 17.25 -0.97 8.84
CA ARG A 580 16.67 -2.26 9.14
C ARG A 580 15.28 -2.40 8.57
N ILE A 581 14.95 -3.64 8.21
CA ILE A 581 13.64 -4.08 7.75
C ILE A 581 13.37 -5.48 8.32
N ASN A 582 12.11 -5.90 8.42
CA ASN A 582 11.79 -7.24 8.87
C ASN A 582 11.75 -8.25 7.71
N VAL A 583 12.01 -9.51 8.04
CA VAL A 583 11.83 -10.66 7.16
C VAL A 583 11.13 -11.76 7.94
N VAL A 584 10.29 -12.54 7.27
CA VAL A 584 9.74 -13.80 7.81
C VAL A 584 10.12 -14.92 6.84
N THR A 585 10.90 -15.88 7.27
CA THR A 585 11.35 -17.00 6.41
C THR A 585 10.69 -18.32 6.75
N LYS A 586 9.87 -18.39 7.81
CA LYS A 586 9.39 -19.65 8.39
C LYS A 586 8.62 -20.52 7.40
N ASP A 587 7.80 -19.91 6.55
CA ASP A 587 7.00 -20.64 5.56
C ASP A 587 7.81 -21.01 4.31
N ALA A 588 8.74 -20.13 3.91
CA ALA A 588 9.57 -20.32 2.72
C ALA A 588 10.73 -21.30 2.94
N VAL A 589 11.36 -21.25 4.12
CA VAL A 589 12.55 -22.04 4.50
C VAL A 589 12.42 -22.47 5.96
N PRO A 590 11.54 -23.44 6.28
CA PRO A 590 11.27 -23.86 7.66
C PRO A 590 12.50 -24.43 8.37
N ASP A 591 13.46 -24.98 7.62
CA ASP A 591 14.70 -25.56 8.16
C ASP A 591 15.77 -24.51 8.50
N LEU A 592 15.56 -23.24 8.15
CA LEU A 592 16.49 -22.16 8.47
C LEU A 592 16.38 -21.76 9.94
N VAL A 593 17.42 -22.08 10.72
CA VAL A 593 17.50 -21.71 12.14
C VAL A 593 18.31 -20.42 12.31
N VAL A 594 17.60 -19.29 12.42
CA VAL A 594 18.22 -17.97 12.60
C VAL A 594 18.72 -17.76 14.04
N ASP A 595 18.03 -18.33 15.04
CA ASP A 595 18.47 -18.37 16.43
C ASP A 595 19.49 -19.51 16.65
N CYS A 596 20.67 -19.36 16.06
CA CYS A 596 21.75 -20.33 16.16
C CYS A 596 22.88 -19.83 17.07
N ARG A 597 23.67 -20.79 17.55
CA ARG A 597 24.87 -20.57 18.36
C ARG A 597 26.12 -21.03 17.63
N GLU A 598 27.15 -20.17 17.57
CA GLU A 598 28.45 -20.54 16.97
C GLU A 598 29.24 -21.53 17.86
N ASP A 599 28.88 -21.63 19.14
CA ASP A 599 29.43 -22.52 20.15
C ASP A 599 28.50 -23.72 20.46
N ASP A 600 27.58 -24.05 19.55
CA ASP A 600 26.69 -25.20 19.70
C ASP A 600 27.49 -26.51 19.91
N PRO A 601 27.11 -27.37 20.87
CA PRO A 601 27.75 -28.67 21.06
C PRO A 601 27.76 -29.56 19.81
N ASP A 602 26.77 -29.40 18.93
CA ASP A 602 26.76 -30.02 17.60
C ASP A 602 27.64 -29.19 16.65
N ALA A 603 28.79 -29.75 16.28
CA ALA A 603 29.76 -29.13 15.39
C ALA A 603 29.15 -28.71 14.04
N THR A 604 28.15 -29.44 13.53
CA THR A 604 27.46 -29.11 12.28
C THR A 604 26.61 -27.86 12.46
N ARG A 605 25.84 -27.76 13.54
CA ARG A 605 25.00 -26.59 13.85
C ARG A 605 25.86 -25.36 14.12
N ALA A 606 26.93 -25.51 14.89
CA ALA A 606 27.92 -24.46 15.13
C ALA A 606 28.55 -23.94 13.83
N GLN A 607 28.85 -24.84 12.89
CA GLN A 607 29.39 -24.47 11.57
C GLN A 607 28.35 -23.76 10.71
N GLN A 608 27.11 -24.27 10.64
CA GLN A 608 26.01 -23.61 9.91
C GLN A 608 25.74 -22.21 10.47
N CYS A 609 25.83 -22.04 11.79
CA CYS A 609 25.69 -20.73 12.40
C CYS A 609 26.79 -19.76 11.98
N ARG A 610 28.05 -20.20 11.97
CA ARG A 610 29.17 -19.38 11.47
C ARG A 610 29.00 -18.98 10.01
N PHE A 611 28.49 -19.89 9.16
CA PHE A 611 28.13 -19.57 7.78
C PHE A 611 27.01 -18.52 7.71
N LEU A 612 25.95 -18.68 8.51
CA LEU A 612 24.84 -17.73 8.59
C LEU A 612 25.30 -16.32 9.01
N ARG A 613 26.17 -16.21 10.03
CA ARG A 613 26.62 -14.91 10.57
C ARG A 613 27.68 -14.22 9.70
N ALA A 614 28.39 -14.96 8.87
CA ALA A 614 29.42 -14.45 7.96
C ALA A 614 28.87 -14.07 6.57
N ALA A 615 27.77 -14.69 6.15
CA ALA A 615 27.14 -14.44 4.87
C ALA A 615 26.29 -13.16 4.85
N THR A 616 26.00 -12.68 3.63
CA THR A 616 24.92 -11.72 3.37
C THR A 616 23.90 -12.37 2.42
N PHE A 617 22.67 -11.88 2.42
CA PHE A 617 21.57 -12.53 1.73
C PHE A 617 20.88 -11.57 0.78
N ASP A 618 20.50 -12.07 -0.40
CA ASP A 618 19.51 -11.42 -1.25
C ASP A 618 18.18 -12.13 -0.98
N VAL A 619 17.16 -11.35 -0.62
CA VAL A 619 15.83 -11.85 -0.27
C VAL A 619 14.81 -11.18 -1.17
N THR A 620 14.09 -11.97 -1.94
CA THR A 620 12.93 -11.55 -2.74
C THR A 620 11.66 -11.96 -2.00
N GLY A 621 10.58 -11.22 -2.15
CA GLY A 621 9.32 -11.58 -1.51
C GLY A 621 8.27 -10.49 -1.59
N HIS A 622 7.10 -10.73 -1.03
CA HIS A 622 6.03 -9.75 -0.96
C HIS A 622 6.25 -8.78 0.19
N LEU A 623 6.11 -7.48 -0.08
CA LEU A 623 6.17 -6.45 0.96
C LEU A 623 4.85 -6.37 1.70
N ARG A 624 4.90 -6.31 3.04
CA ARG A 624 3.72 -6.10 3.88
C ARG A 624 3.99 -5.08 4.96
N GLN A 625 3.00 -4.24 5.26
CA GLN A 625 3.02 -3.38 6.43
C GLN A 625 2.45 -4.14 7.63
N VAL A 626 3.10 -4.03 8.79
CA VAL A 626 2.62 -4.55 10.05
C VAL A 626 2.77 -3.47 11.10
N SER A 627 1.65 -2.81 11.41
CA SER A 627 1.61 -1.72 12.39
C SER A 627 2.08 -2.15 13.79
N ALA A 628 1.88 -3.42 14.16
CA ALA A 628 2.33 -3.99 15.43
C ALA A 628 3.83 -4.37 15.46
N ALA A 629 4.53 -4.39 14.32
CA ALA A 629 5.91 -4.82 14.26
C ALA A 629 6.87 -3.63 14.23
N ARG A 630 8.11 -3.82 14.69
CA ARG A 630 9.20 -2.83 14.59
C ARG A 630 10.45 -3.53 14.01
N PRO A 631 10.99 -3.11 12.85
CA PRO A 631 10.43 -2.21 11.82
C PRO A 631 8.98 -2.56 11.36
N ARG A 632 8.23 -1.60 10.82
CA ARG A 632 6.84 -1.83 10.35
C ARG A 632 6.73 -2.56 9.01
N TRP A 633 7.78 -2.53 8.19
CA TRP A 633 7.78 -3.17 6.88
C TRP A 633 8.47 -4.52 6.95
N MET A 634 7.86 -5.54 6.34
CA MET A 634 8.39 -6.89 6.29
C MET A 634 8.36 -7.45 4.87
N VAL A 635 9.38 -8.25 4.54
CA VAL A 635 9.47 -9.01 3.28
C VAL A 635 9.12 -10.47 3.56
N LEU A 636 8.20 -11.01 2.75
CA LEU A 636 7.69 -12.38 2.79
C LEU A 636 8.18 -13.16 1.56
N PRO A 637 9.28 -13.93 1.65
CA PRO A 637 9.71 -14.82 0.58
C PRO A 637 8.62 -15.88 0.31
N ARG A 638 8.45 -16.25 -0.96
CA ARG A 638 7.42 -17.21 -1.37
C ARG A 638 7.88 -18.65 -1.15
N ASP A 639 9.17 -18.89 -1.40
CA ASP A 639 9.82 -20.18 -1.29
C ASP A 639 11.33 -20.01 -1.04
N GLN A 640 12.06 -21.12 -1.03
CA GLN A 640 13.49 -21.13 -0.81
C GLN A 640 14.30 -20.45 -1.92
N ASP A 641 13.80 -20.43 -3.17
CA ASP A 641 14.51 -19.86 -4.31
C ASP A 641 14.51 -18.32 -4.28
N ASP A 642 13.60 -17.73 -3.51
CA ASP A 642 13.56 -16.30 -3.22
C ASP A 642 14.69 -15.84 -2.27
N ILE A 643 15.43 -16.76 -1.65
CA ILE A 643 16.57 -16.44 -0.78
C ILE A 643 17.84 -17.06 -1.36
N CYS A 644 18.85 -16.22 -1.61
CA CYS A 644 20.19 -16.68 -1.93
C CYS A 644 21.24 -16.00 -1.05
N CYS A 645 22.40 -16.64 -0.93
CA CYS A 645 23.48 -16.16 -0.08
C CYS A 645 24.73 -15.75 -0.88
N ASN A 646 25.38 -14.69 -0.41
CA ASN A 646 26.75 -14.33 -0.74
C ASN A 646 27.63 -14.76 0.43
N PRO A 647 28.42 -15.84 0.30
CA PRO A 647 29.19 -16.37 1.40
C PRO A 647 30.27 -15.38 1.86
N GLY A 648 30.59 -15.39 3.14
CA GLY A 648 31.74 -14.66 3.66
C GLY A 648 33.07 -15.20 3.10
N PRO A 649 34.18 -14.45 3.28
CA PRO A 649 35.51 -14.90 2.85
C PRO A 649 35.83 -16.31 3.36
N ASP A 650 36.23 -17.21 2.47
CA ASP A 650 36.55 -18.62 2.75
C ASP A 650 35.41 -19.46 3.38
N MET A 651 34.15 -19.01 3.24
CA MET A 651 32.98 -19.68 3.81
C MET A 651 32.03 -20.23 2.74
N GLN A 652 31.01 -20.99 3.18
CA GLN A 652 29.92 -21.49 2.33
C GLN A 652 28.59 -20.89 2.76
N CYS A 653 27.56 -21.05 1.93
CA CYS A 653 26.21 -20.67 2.31
C CYS A 653 25.59 -21.66 3.31
N PRO A 654 24.80 -21.18 4.28
CA PRO A 654 24.11 -22.05 5.22
C PRO A 654 23.03 -22.86 4.49
N LYS A 655 22.89 -24.14 4.81
CA LYS A 655 21.86 -25.01 4.24
C LYS A 655 20.47 -24.59 4.77
N PRO A 656 19.42 -24.67 3.93
CA PRO A 656 19.41 -25.17 2.55
C PRO A 656 19.69 -24.08 1.47
N ILE A 657 20.00 -22.86 1.88
CA ILE A 657 20.15 -21.68 1.00
C ILE A 657 21.31 -21.86 0.01
N GLN A 658 21.02 -21.60 -1.26
CA GLN A 658 22.01 -21.68 -2.33
C GLN A 658 22.77 -20.36 -2.52
N PRO A 659 23.99 -20.40 -3.08
CA PRO A 659 24.68 -19.20 -3.51
C PRO A 659 23.89 -18.41 -4.55
N CYS A 660 23.98 -17.08 -4.54
CA CYS A 660 23.35 -16.24 -5.55
C CYS A 660 23.92 -16.49 -6.96
N ALA A 661 23.03 -16.68 -7.95
CA ALA A 661 23.39 -17.07 -9.32
C ALA A 661 24.17 -16.00 -10.12
N ASN A 662 24.28 -14.77 -9.61
CA ASN A 662 25.17 -13.71 -10.07
C ASN A 662 25.43 -12.75 -8.88
N PRO A 663 26.59 -12.79 -8.22
CA PRO A 663 26.88 -12.03 -6.98
C PRO A 663 27.04 -10.51 -7.15
#